data_AF-A0A0B7FQL4-F1
#
_entry.id   AF-A0A0B7FQL4-F1
#
_cell.length_a   1.000
_cell.length_b   1.000
_cell.length_c   1.000
_cell.angle_alpha   90.00
_cell.angle_beta   90.00
_cell.angle_gamma   90.00
#
_symmetry.space_group_name_H-M   'P 1'
#
loop_
_entity.id
_entity.type
_entity.pdbx_description
1 polymer ?
#
loop_
_entity_poly.entity_id
_entity_poly.type
_entity_poly.pdbx_seq_one_letter_code
_entity_poly.pdbx_strand_id
1 'polypeptide(L)'
;MVAAQEYRGQTESLGKYRYLLRPYDTGNLYIQYFRAHGINLKEKPHLNIDNWVTSGSETHNPIIARTIFHYTPRTHKNNRLEVCISTDEMKEAAWRYGHRQQILVDGTFGVCDRRLLLFVVMGIDERNHGVPLAFLLFSAPAGNKATQGGYDTQILIKVLSRWKDTLTLYRQKEFTPAVAITDTDFKERGALLGVFPGIKLVICRFHLRQSWANHRTKSMRGDVPGQKAIRESLVTLERQLVESTSFDAAQNLIDNEVSTLNQIASNGMYASAAGKGLTHVQYLKTYWMTQALWESWSDHARVSAAALIGIAINRVVMTNNHLESFNGLLKQKLLKGYARGGRRIRVDILVFMLATKVAQSIFQRRKLEEEERNMLRKALEGVPGVVSLLGNNANRAIEAPVAYLSPDKTRDNEAQLLLQQNRLSHPTIHGGGIQLTCWSTQSVDAQGAPIGYNIWLGFNGIALCICPDFQRRGGACKHMRAALLQVQAIKLWARQYQIDNPIVYAPEIELPVSKNAAIRMIAAQYRSDGRIAAHREAASVRSNAGEPAGDMFAQATRHVNEALQGDFLGSLNDVEGEECESDSTADDIDTEEETELSGDDLALWPNDDEVRLNNTFNWPALTSPFWVLQFPSNSAQGFAEQVTARTTYDIKRHLKLLPDIHAGLDHITRRALGSSLHRSTYEQYANELEATAARIRGLLSHSASVPASQPRTQTPAPTQHSTRATLLPPSPERRQYRKNSRSFH
;
A
#
# COMPACT_ATOMS: atom_id res chain seq x y z
N MET A 1 -23.85 41.36 33.51
CA MET A 1 -23.26 41.45 32.15
C MET A 1 -21.77 41.71 32.31
N VAL A 2 -20.92 40.73 32.00
CA VAL A 2 -19.46 40.89 32.05
C VAL A 2 -19.02 41.56 30.75
N ALA A 3 -18.35 42.71 30.84
CA ALA A 3 -17.85 43.44 29.69
C ALA A 3 -16.86 42.57 28.91
N ALA A 4 -17.06 42.43 27.59
CA ALA A 4 -16.19 41.66 26.73
C ALA A 4 -14.80 42.33 26.69
N GLN A 5 -13.80 41.68 27.27
CA GLN A 5 -12.41 42.11 27.16
C GLN A 5 -11.90 41.81 25.75
N GLU A 6 -11.41 42.84 25.06
CA GLU A 6 -10.74 42.70 23.76
C GLU A 6 -9.40 41.96 23.94
N TYR A 7 -9.16 40.97 23.10
CA TYR A 7 -7.89 40.23 23.10
C TYR A 7 -6.83 40.97 22.28
N ARG A 8 -5.58 40.96 22.78
CA ARG A 8 -4.41 41.58 22.13
C ARG A 8 -4.27 41.10 20.67
N GLY A 9 -4.42 42.02 19.71
CA GLY A 9 -4.30 41.74 18.27
C GLY A 9 -5.62 41.48 17.51
N GLN A 10 -6.77 41.82 18.08
CA GLN A 10 -8.06 41.80 17.36
C GLN A 10 -8.19 43.08 16.51
N THR A 11 -8.18 42.93 15.18
CA THR A 11 -8.52 44.03 14.25
C THR A 11 -10.03 44.08 14.04
N GLU A 12 -10.61 45.28 13.91
CA GLU A 12 -12.07 45.52 13.82
C GLU A 12 -12.78 44.75 12.68
N SER A 13 -12.04 44.22 11.71
CA SER A 13 -12.56 43.55 10.52
C SER A 13 -13.03 42.10 10.71
N LEU A 14 -12.62 41.41 11.77
CA LEU A 14 -13.14 40.09 12.13
C LEU A 14 -14.18 40.29 13.23
N GLY A 15 -15.46 40.10 12.90
CA GLY A 15 -16.62 40.48 13.72
C GLY A 15 -16.44 40.32 15.24
N LYS A 16 -17.11 41.20 16.01
CA LYS A 16 -16.97 41.44 17.47
C LYS A 16 -17.02 40.21 18.41
N TYR A 17 -17.23 39.00 17.91
CA TYR A 17 -17.36 37.78 18.71
C TYR A 17 -16.30 36.74 18.32
N ARG A 18 -15.42 36.42 19.25
CA ARG A 18 -14.60 35.20 19.19
C ARG A 18 -15.29 34.13 20.04
N TYR A 19 -15.71 33.03 19.41
CA TYR A 19 -16.27 31.88 20.13
C TYR A 19 -15.14 31.10 20.79
N LEU A 20 -15.11 31.06 22.12
CA LEU A 20 -14.24 30.15 22.85
C LEU A 20 -14.91 28.76 22.85
N LEU A 21 -14.48 27.88 21.96
CA LEU A 21 -14.91 26.48 21.98
C LEU A 21 -14.39 25.81 23.26
N ARG A 22 -15.30 25.54 24.19
CA ARG A 22 -15.01 24.76 25.39
C ARG A 22 -15.00 23.27 25.03
N PRO A 23 -14.34 22.40 25.83
CA PRO A 23 -14.32 20.96 25.55
C PRO A 23 -15.72 20.34 25.35
N TYR A 24 -16.74 20.79 26.09
CA TYR A 24 -18.12 20.31 25.92
C TYR A 24 -18.78 20.75 24.61
N ASP A 25 -18.35 21.86 24.01
CA ASP A 25 -18.88 22.33 22.72
C ASP A 25 -18.57 21.33 21.62
N THR A 26 -17.40 20.69 21.65
CA THR A 26 -17.05 19.64 20.69
C THR A 26 -17.99 18.43 20.80
N GLY A 27 -18.40 18.08 22.03
CA GLY A 27 -19.38 17.01 22.27
C GLY A 27 -20.77 17.37 21.79
N ASN A 28 -21.21 18.61 22.03
CA ASN A 28 -22.50 19.11 21.55
C ASN A 28 -22.54 19.22 20.03
N LEU A 29 -21.49 19.74 19.39
CA LEU A 29 -21.37 19.81 17.94
C LEU A 29 -21.37 18.41 17.32
N TYR A 30 -20.67 17.44 17.93
CA TYR A 30 -20.72 16.04 17.51
C TYR A 30 -22.15 15.49 17.57
N ILE A 31 -22.88 15.75 18.66
CA ILE A 31 -24.27 15.31 18.82
C ILE A 31 -25.20 15.99 17.81
N GLN A 32 -25.07 17.31 17.62
CA GLN A 32 -25.85 18.08 16.67
C GLN A 32 -25.59 17.62 15.23
N TYR A 33 -24.32 17.39 14.87
CA TYR A 33 -23.94 16.87 13.55
C TYR A 33 -24.65 15.55 13.25
N PHE A 34 -24.58 14.58 14.16
CA PHE A 34 -25.19 13.28 13.94
C PHE A 34 -26.73 13.31 14.02
N ARG A 35 -27.30 14.14 14.90
CA ARG A 35 -28.75 14.38 14.94
C ARG A 35 -29.25 14.99 13.63
N ALA A 36 -28.52 15.93 13.04
CA ALA A 36 -28.86 16.51 11.74
C ALA A 36 -28.82 15.48 10.59
N HIS A 37 -28.11 14.37 10.78
CA HIS A 37 -28.09 13.24 9.85
C HIS A 37 -29.07 12.11 10.24
N GLY A 38 -29.99 12.36 11.19
CA GLY A 38 -30.99 11.38 11.62
C GLY A 38 -30.45 10.28 12.53
N ILE A 39 -29.30 10.49 13.19
CA ILE A 39 -28.75 9.54 14.18
C ILE A 39 -29.00 10.08 15.58
N ASN A 40 -29.88 9.42 16.33
CA ASN A 40 -30.12 9.79 17.72
C ASN A 40 -29.07 9.14 18.64
N LEU A 41 -28.08 9.92 19.07
CA LEU A 41 -27.02 9.43 19.95
C LEU A 41 -27.47 9.17 21.39
N LYS A 42 -28.67 9.61 21.79
CA LYS A 42 -29.27 9.23 23.07
C LYS A 42 -29.85 7.82 23.04
N GLU A 43 -30.19 7.32 21.85
CA GLU A 43 -30.70 5.97 21.67
C GLU A 43 -29.58 4.93 21.58
N LYS A 44 -29.95 3.68 21.90
CA LYS A 44 -29.08 2.53 21.71
C LYS A 44 -28.79 2.34 20.21
N PRO A 45 -27.54 2.08 19.80
CA PRO A 45 -27.19 2.02 18.38
C PRO A 45 -28.01 1.07 17.52
N HIS A 46 -28.45 -0.07 18.05
CA HIS A 46 -29.24 -1.03 17.29
C HIS A 46 -30.64 -0.51 16.95
N LEU A 47 -31.22 0.36 17.79
CA LEU A 47 -32.54 0.96 17.53
C LEU A 47 -32.48 1.95 16.37
N ASN A 48 -31.43 2.78 16.29
CA ASN A 48 -31.19 3.62 15.13
C ASN A 48 -31.14 2.80 13.83
N ILE A 49 -30.38 1.69 13.83
CA ILE A 49 -30.25 0.84 12.64
C ILE A 49 -31.58 0.18 12.27
N ASP A 50 -32.31 -0.38 13.24
CA ASP A 50 -33.61 -1.02 13.02
C ASP A 50 -34.63 -0.03 12.45
N ASN A 51 -34.68 1.17 13.04
CA ASN A 51 -35.55 2.25 12.57
C ASN A 51 -35.23 2.68 11.14
N TRP A 52 -33.96 2.75 10.75
CA TRP A 52 -33.60 3.13 9.38
C TRP A 52 -34.10 2.14 8.34
N VAL A 53 -34.13 0.84 8.65
CA VAL A 53 -34.54 -0.21 7.70
C VAL A 53 -36.04 -0.50 7.73
N THR A 54 -36.72 -0.26 8.86
CA THR A 54 -38.14 -0.51 9.03
C THR A 54 -38.99 0.58 8.37
N SER A 55 -39.76 0.23 7.33
CA SER A 55 -40.55 1.18 6.53
C SER A 55 -41.63 1.96 7.30
N GLY A 56 -42.03 1.49 8.48
CA GLY A 56 -43.01 2.17 9.34
C GLY A 56 -42.42 3.07 10.42
N SER A 57 -41.08 3.15 10.55
CA SER A 57 -40.45 3.99 11.57
C SER A 57 -40.46 5.47 11.16
N GLU A 58 -40.65 6.37 12.13
CA GLU A 58 -40.55 7.82 11.91
C GLU A 58 -39.18 8.25 11.38
N THR A 59 -38.14 7.47 11.68
CA THR A 59 -36.76 7.73 11.24
C THR A 59 -36.33 6.79 10.10
N HIS A 60 -37.29 6.18 9.40
CA HIS A 60 -37.01 5.37 8.22
C HIS A 60 -36.16 6.13 7.20
N ASN A 61 -35.08 5.51 6.73
CA ASN A 61 -34.18 6.10 5.75
C ASN A 61 -34.15 5.23 4.49
N PRO A 62 -34.85 5.61 3.41
CA PRO A 62 -34.98 4.76 2.23
C PRO A 62 -33.65 4.51 1.51
N ILE A 63 -32.69 5.44 1.62
CA ILE A 63 -31.36 5.29 1.02
C ILE A 63 -30.57 4.22 1.78
N ILE A 64 -30.55 4.30 3.12
CA ILE A 64 -29.88 3.30 3.96
C ILE A 64 -30.57 1.95 3.82
N ALA A 65 -31.90 1.90 3.88
CA ALA A 65 -32.68 0.68 3.70
C ALA A 65 -32.41 -0.01 2.36
N ARG A 66 -32.34 0.74 1.26
CA ARG A 66 -31.99 0.20 -0.07
C ARG A 66 -30.55 -0.32 -0.15
N THR A 67 -29.64 0.30 0.59
CA THR A 67 -28.21 -0.05 0.60
C THR A 67 -27.94 -1.29 1.47
N ILE A 68 -28.71 -1.48 2.53
CA ILE A 68 -28.63 -2.66 3.40
C ILE A 68 -29.44 -3.79 2.76
N PHE A 69 -28.75 -4.71 2.09
CA PHE A 69 -29.43 -5.83 1.41
C PHE A 69 -29.77 -6.99 2.36
N HIS A 70 -29.17 -7.02 3.56
CA HIS A 70 -29.49 -7.99 4.59
C HIS A 70 -29.35 -7.36 5.96
N TYR A 71 -30.40 -7.49 6.77
CA TYR A 71 -30.45 -7.04 8.15
C TYR A 71 -31.05 -8.14 9.02
N THR A 72 -30.44 -8.40 10.17
CA THR A 72 -31.05 -9.20 11.23
C THR A 72 -30.74 -8.54 12.57
N PRO A 73 -31.76 -8.09 13.32
CA PRO A 73 -31.55 -7.50 14.63
C PRO A 73 -31.12 -8.57 15.63
N ARG A 74 -30.39 -8.15 16.66
CA ARG A 74 -30.07 -9.01 17.80
C ARG A 74 -31.21 -8.98 18.82
N THR A 75 -32.21 -9.82 18.63
CA THR A 75 -33.40 -9.90 19.52
C THR A 75 -33.20 -10.79 20.75
N HIS A 76 -32.30 -11.79 20.67
CA HIS A 76 -32.01 -12.72 21.77
C HIS A 76 -30.51 -12.86 21.98
N LYS A 77 -30.11 -13.36 23.16
CA LYS A 77 -28.69 -13.55 23.55
C LYS A 77 -27.90 -14.38 22.53
N ASN A 78 -28.53 -15.42 21.96
CA ASN A 78 -27.93 -16.31 20.97
C ASN A 78 -28.00 -15.79 19.53
N ASN A 79 -28.77 -14.73 19.28
CA ASN A 79 -28.83 -14.11 17.96
C ASN A 79 -27.60 -13.23 17.74
N ARG A 80 -27.22 -13.11 16.46
CA ARG A 80 -26.20 -12.17 16.01
C ARG A 80 -26.89 -10.93 15.44
N LEU A 81 -26.30 -9.76 15.68
CA LEU A 81 -26.58 -8.61 14.82
C LEU A 81 -25.93 -8.90 13.47
N GLU A 82 -26.66 -8.76 12.38
CA GLU A 82 -26.16 -8.92 11.01
C GLU A 82 -26.59 -7.69 10.19
N VAL A 83 -25.63 -7.03 9.54
CA VAL A 83 -25.86 -5.87 8.67
C VAL A 83 -24.96 -6.00 7.47
N CYS A 84 -25.52 -6.19 6.27
CA CYS A 84 -24.74 -6.29 5.04
C CYS A 84 -25.10 -5.16 4.07
N ILE A 85 -24.08 -4.49 3.56
CA ILE A 85 -24.17 -3.23 2.84
C ILE A 85 -23.61 -3.43 1.43
N SER A 86 -24.38 -3.05 0.42
CA SER A 86 -23.94 -2.97 -0.98
C SER A 86 -24.76 -1.88 -1.68
N THR A 87 -24.13 -0.74 -1.98
CA THR A 87 -24.76 0.32 -2.79
C THR A 87 -24.97 -0.17 -4.21
N ASP A 88 -25.77 0.54 -5.00
CA ASP A 88 -25.96 0.14 -6.40
C ASP A 88 -24.67 0.24 -7.22
N GLU A 89 -23.79 1.21 -6.93
CA GLU A 89 -22.46 1.26 -7.52
C GLU A 89 -21.60 0.05 -7.13
N MET A 90 -21.73 -0.44 -5.90
CA MET A 90 -21.04 -1.66 -5.46
C MET A 90 -21.61 -2.91 -6.15
N LYS A 91 -22.92 -2.99 -6.39
CA LYS A 91 -23.56 -4.07 -7.15
C LYS A 91 -23.10 -4.07 -8.61
N GLU A 92 -23.06 -2.90 -9.24
CA GLU A 92 -22.52 -2.73 -10.59
C GLU A 92 -21.04 -3.11 -10.67
N ALA A 93 -20.25 -2.66 -9.70
CA ALA A 93 -18.86 -3.06 -9.57
C ALA A 93 -18.69 -4.57 -9.34
N ALA A 94 -19.59 -5.21 -8.60
CA ALA A 94 -19.54 -6.65 -8.38
C ALA A 94 -19.75 -7.41 -9.69
N TRP A 95 -20.73 -6.98 -10.50
CA TRP A 95 -20.95 -7.54 -11.82
C TRP A 95 -19.79 -7.30 -12.79
N ARG A 96 -19.14 -6.14 -12.71
CA ARG A 96 -18.02 -5.79 -13.59
C ARG A 96 -16.70 -6.45 -13.20
N TYR A 97 -16.38 -6.48 -11.90
CA TYR A 97 -15.06 -6.85 -11.37
C TYR A 97 -15.06 -8.13 -10.54
N GLY A 98 -16.23 -8.69 -10.22
CA GLY A 98 -16.37 -9.92 -9.44
C GLY A 98 -16.95 -11.09 -10.24
N HIS A 99 -17.99 -10.86 -11.06
CA HIS A 99 -18.62 -11.92 -11.85
C HIS A 99 -17.65 -12.52 -12.87
N ARG A 100 -17.39 -13.83 -12.78
CA ARG A 100 -16.40 -14.56 -13.58
C ARG A 100 -14.99 -13.98 -13.50
N GLN A 101 -14.72 -13.21 -12.46
CA GLN A 101 -13.44 -12.56 -12.19
C GLN A 101 -12.90 -13.00 -10.82
N GLN A 102 -11.81 -12.37 -10.38
CA GLN A 102 -11.22 -12.57 -9.07
C GLN A 102 -11.86 -11.65 -8.03
N ILE A 103 -12.31 -12.23 -6.92
CA ILE A 103 -12.69 -11.50 -5.71
C ILE A 103 -11.67 -11.75 -4.59
N LEU A 104 -11.59 -10.83 -3.64
CA LEU A 104 -10.83 -10.93 -2.41
C LEU A 104 -11.83 -10.82 -1.24
N VAL A 105 -11.66 -11.66 -0.24
CA VAL A 105 -12.47 -11.65 0.98
C VAL A 105 -11.50 -11.69 2.16
N ASP A 106 -11.65 -10.75 3.07
CA ASP A 106 -10.84 -10.68 4.29
C ASP A 106 -11.65 -10.02 5.42
N GLY A 107 -11.42 -10.51 6.63
CA GLY A 107 -12.06 -10.05 7.85
C GLY A 107 -11.18 -9.05 8.60
N THR A 108 -11.75 -7.92 9.03
CA THR A 108 -11.07 -6.96 9.90
C THR A 108 -11.86 -6.71 11.19
N PHE A 109 -11.11 -6.47 12.27
CA PHE A 109 -11.61 -6.24 13.61
C PHE A 109 -11.36 -4.80 14.08
N GLY A 110 -12.02 -4.42 15.17
CA GLY A 110 -11.75 -3.19 15.89
C GLY A 110 -12.14 -1.91 15.15
N VAL A 111 -13.09 -2.01 14.20
CA VAL A 111 -13.61 -0.86 13.44
C VAL A 111 -14.63 -0.03 14.23
N CYS A 112 -15.25 -0.60 15.26
CA CYS A 112 -16.21 0.08 16.14
C CYS A 112 -16.00 -0.26 17.62
N ASP A 113 -16.75 0.41 18.48
CA ASP A 113 -16.79 0.23 19.93
C ASP A 113 -17.42 -1.10 20.37
N ARG A 114 -18.15 -1.79 19.49
CA ARG A 114 -18.70 -3.14 19.73
C ARG A 114 -17.86 -4.24 19.10
N ARG A 115 -18.01 -5.47 19.63
CA ARG A 115 -17.37 -6.70 19.13
C ARG A 115 -18.04 -7.17 17.83
N LEU A 116 -17.78 -6.44 16.76
CA LEU A 116 -18.25 -6.75 15.40
C LEU A 116 -17.08 -7.16 14.52
N LEU A 117 -17.37 -8.10 13.63
CA LEU A 117 -16.51 -8.47 12.52
C LEU A 117 -17.01 -7.73 11.28
N LEU A 118 -16.08 -7.13 10.55
CA LEU A 118 -16.35 -6.56 9.22
C LEU A 118 -15.58 -7.38 8.20
N PHE A 119 -16.30 -8.10 7.35
CA PHE A 119 -15.74 -8.69 6.15
C PHE A 119 -15.92 -7.72 4.98
N VAL A 120 -14.85 -7.52 4.22
CA VAL A 120 -14.88 -6.71 3.00
C VAL A 120 -14.74 -7.66 1.82
N VAL A 121 -15.73 -7.66 0.93
CA VAL A 121 -15.61 -8.31 -0.38
C VAL A 121 -15.11 -7.28 -1.36
N MET A 122 -14.05 -7.60 -2.11
CA MET A 122 -13.37 -6.67 -3.00
C MET A 122 -13.13 -7.32 -4.36
N GLY A 123 -13.29 -6.57 -5.45
CA GLY A 123 -12.90 -6.98 -6.81
C GLY A 123 -11.63 -6.25 -7.25
N ILE A 124 -11.03 -6.71 -8.33
CA ILE A 124 -9.87 -6.06 -8.96
C ILE A 124 -10.32 -5.43 -10.27
N ASP A 125 -10.09 -4.12 -10.42
CA ASP A 125 -10.43 -3.41 -11.65
C ASP A 125 -9.40 -3.63 -12.78
N GLU A 126 -9.64 -3.03 -13.94
CA GLU A 126 -8.76 -3.18 -15.10
C GLU A 126 -7.37 -2.54 -14.89
N ARG A 127 -7.15 -1.79 -13.81
CA ARG A 127 -5.86 -1.19 -13.44
C ARG A 127 -5.16 -1.89 -12.28
N ASN A 128 -5.67 -3.06 -11.88
CA ASN A 128 -5.13 -3.77 -10.74
C ASN A 128 -5.31 -2.99 -9.42
N HIS A 129 -6.40 -2.23 -9.27
CA HIS A 129 -6.79 -1.59 -8.02
C HIS A 129 -7.99 -2.32 -7.39
N GLY A 130 -7.99 -2.40 -6.06
CA GLY A 130 -9.10 -2.95 -5.29
C GLY A 130 -10.35 -2.06 -5.32
N VAL A 131 -11.52 -2.68 -5.54
CA VAL A 131 -12.85 -2.04 -5.52
C VAL A 131 -13.72 -2.76 -4.50
N PRO A 132 -14.21 -2.10 -3.43
CA PRO A 132 -15.12 -2.74 -2.49
C PRO A 132 -16.47 -3.07 -3.16
N LEU A 133 -16.94 -4.29 -2.99
CA LEU A 133 -18.16 -4.86 -3.60
C LEU A 133 -19.27 -5.12 -2.57
N ALA A 134 -18.89 -5.41 -1.32
CA ALA A 134 -19.80 -5.52 -0.18
C ALA A 134 -19.06 -5.30 1.14
N PHE A 135 -19.80 -4.82 2.14
CA PHE A 135 -19.40 -4.88 3.54
C PHE A 135 -20.35 -5.82 4.29
N LEU A 136 -19.82 -6.85 4.92
CA LEU A 136 -20.60 -7.84 5.67
C LEU A 136 -20.25 -7.68 7.15
N LEU A 137 -21.16 -7.11 7.93
CA LEU A 137 -20.98 -6.86 9.34
C LEU A 137 -21.81 -7.83 10.15
N PHE A 138 -21.21 -8.48 11.15
CA PHE A 138 -21.97 -9.27 12.11
C PHE A 138 -21.28 -9.36 13.47
N SER A 139 -22.07 -9.57 14.52
CA SER A 139 -21.55 -9.75 15.87
C SER A 139 -21.09 -11.20 16.11
N ALA A 140 -20.15 -11.36 17.04
CA ALA A 140 -19.88 -12.67 17.64
C ALA A 140 -21.13 -13.19 18.40
N PRO A 141 -21.30 -14.52 18.59
CA PRO A 141 -22.32 -15.04 19.48
C PRO A 141 -22.00 -14.63 20.92
N ALA A 142 -23.02 -14.67 21.78
CA ALA A 142 -22.82 -14.45 23.22
C ALA A 142 -21.81 -15.44 23.80
N GLY A 143 -21.05 -14.99 24.80
CA GLY A 143 -20.10 -15.83 25.55
C GLY A 143 -18.70 -15.94 24.95
N ASN A 144 -18.47 -15.47 23.72
CA ASN A 144 -17.12 -15.50 23.13
C ASN A 144 -16.20 -14.43 23.75
N LYS A 145 -15.11 -14.91 24.39
CA LYS A 145 -14.07 -14.05 24.98
C LYS A 145 -13.31 -13.23 23.92
N ALA A 146 -13.04 -13.83 22.76
CA ALA A 146 -12.35 -13.18 21.64
C ALA A 146 -13.25 -13.04 20.41
N THR A 147 -13.20 -11.87 19.75
CA THR A 147 -14.00 -11.61 18.54
C THR A 147 -13.44 -12.33 17.30
N GLN A 148 -12.13 -12.60 17.27
CA GLN A 148 -11.44 -13.26 16.15
C GLN A 148 -11.88 -14.72 15.96
N GLY A 149 -12.07 -15.47 17.05
CA GLY A 149 -12.65 -16.81 17.00
C GLY A 149 -14.18 -16.82 16.87
N GLY A 150 -14.80 -15.63 16.84
CA GLY A 150 -16.23 -15.45 17.05
C GLY A 150 -17.13 -15.76 15.84
N TYR A 151 -16.58 -16.21 14.73
CA TYR A 151 -17.36 -16.56 13.55
C TYR A 151 -17.12 -18.01 13.15
N ASP A 152 -18.07 -18.53 12.38
CA ASP A 152 -18.10 -19.90 11.89
C ASP A 152 -18.39 -19.89 10.39
N THR A 153 -18.24 -21.04 9.75
CA THR A 153 -18.54 -21.22 8.32
C THR A 153 -20.00 -20.88 8.00
N GLN A 154 -20.93 -21.16 8.91
CA GLN A 154 -22.37 -21.04 8.65
C GLN A 154 -22.82 -19.58 8.56
N ILE A 155 -22.32 -18.70 9.44
CA ILE A 155 -22.62 -17.27 9.34
C ILE A 155 -22.08 -16.69 8.04
N LEU A 156 -20.87 -17.09 7.61
CA LEU A 156 -20.30 -16.65 6.33
C LEU A 156 -21.09 -17.16 5.14
N ILE A 157 -21.50 -18.44 5.12
CA ILE A 157 -22.39 -18.98 4.09
C ILE A 157 -23.67 -18.15 4.01
N LYS A 158 -24.30 -17.87 5.17
CA LYS A 158 -25.54 -17.09 5.23
C LYS A 158 -25.37 -15.71 4.59
N VAL A 159 -24.38 -14.91 5.04
CA VAL A 159 -24.23 -13.53 4.54
C VAL A 159 -23.73 -13.48 3.08
N LEU A 160 -22.87 -14.40 2.67
CA LEU A 160 -22.41 -14.49 1.27
C LEU A 160 -23.50 -14.99 0.33
N SER A 161 -24.34 -15.94 0.75
CA SER A 161 -25.52 -16.36 -0.02
C SER A 161 -26.49 -15.19 -0.22
N ARG A 162 -26.77 -14.41 0.84
CA ARG A 162 -27.61 -13.20 0.70
C ARG A 162 -27.03 -12.19 -0.28
N TRP A 163 -25.70 -12.03 -0.29
CA TRP A 163 -25.03 -11.18 -1.26
C TRP A 163 -25.16 -11.72 -2.69
N LYS A 164 -24.92 -13.03 -2.90
CA LYS A 164 -25.12 -13.70 -4.20
C LYS A 164 -26.55 -13.54 -4.70
N ASP A 165 -27.53 -13.80 -3.85
CA ASP A 165 -28.96 -13.72 -4.18
C ASP A 165 -29.34 -12.29 -4.58
N THR A 166 -28.85 -11.30 -3.83
CA THR A 166 -29.07 -9.88 -4.13
C THR A 166 -28.53 -9.50 -5.50
N LEU A 167 -27.30 -9.93 -5.83
CA LEU A 167 -26.70 -9.66 -7.13
C LEU A 167 -27.40 -10.41 -8.26
N THR A 168 -27.84 -11.64 -7.99
CA THR A 168 -28.56 -12.48 -8.95
C THR A 168 -29.91 -11.86 -9.31
N LEU A 169 -30.66 -11.40 -8.31
CA LEU A 169 -31.91 -10.67 -8.51
C LEU A 169 -31.68 -9.35 -9.26
N TYR A 170 -30.62 -8.63 -8.93
CA TYR A 170 -30.30 -7.32 -9.51
C TYR A 170 -30.14 -7.34 -11.05
N ARG A 171 -29.59 -8.43 -11.62
CA ARG A 171 -29.45 -8.61 -13.09
C ARG A 171 -30.31 -9.73 -13.66
N GLN A 172 -31.14 -10.38 -12.85
CA GLN A 172 -31.91 -11.58 -13.21
C GLN A 172 -31.03 -12.66 -13.88
N LYS A 173 -29.79 -12.79 -13.41
CA LYS A 173 -28.79 -13.73 -13.93
C LYS A 173 -27.94 -14.22 -12.78
N GLU A 174 -27.56 -15.49 -12.78
CA GLU A 174 -26.74 -16.05 -11.71
C GLU A 174 -25.39 -15.33 -11.59
N PHE A 175 -25.11 -14.83 -10.38
CA PHE A 175 -23.81 -14.24 -10.05
C PHE A 175 -22.82 -15.31 -9.58
N THR A 176 -21.75 -15.53 -10.35
CA THR A 176 -20.70 -16.52 -10.05
C THR A 176 -19.29 -15.92 -10.19
N PRO A 177 -18.55 -15.63 -9.11
CA PRO A 177 -17.12 -15.33 -9.19
C PRO A 177 -16.33 -16.57 -9.61
N ALA A 178 -15.24 -16.38 -10.34
CA ALA A 178 -14.41 -17.48 -10.84
C ALA A 178 -13.32 -17.88 -9.84
N VAL A 179 -12.70 -16.88 -9.20
CA VAL A 179 -11.59 -17.08 -8.26
C VAL A 179 -11.84 -16.25 -7.01
N ALA A 180 -11.52 -16.78 -5.84
CA ALA A 180 -11.48 -16.01 -4.59
C ALA A 180 -10.11 -16.10 -3.93
N ILE A 181 -9.60 -14.97 -3.47
CA ILE A 181 -8.50 -14.90 -2.52
C ILE A 181 -9.06 -14.74 -1.11
N THR A 182 -8.60 -15.58 -0.19
CA THR A 182 -8.93 -15.53 1.24
C THR A 182 -7.68 -15.87 2.06
N ASP A 183 -7.75 -15.67 3.37
CA ASP A 183 -6.74 -16.16 4.30
C ASP A 183 -6.70 -17.71 4.33
N THR A 184 -5.83 -18.26 5.15
CA THR A 184 -5.62 -19.67 5.44
C THR A 184 -6.77 -20.30 6.25
N ASP A 185 -7.69 -19.48 6.78
CA ASP A 185 -8.82 -19.91 7.61
C ASP A 185 -9.73 -20.89 6.86
N PHE A 186 -10.00 -22.04 7.48
CA PHE A 186 -10.84 -23.09 6.90
C PHE A 186 -12.32 -22.71 6.85
N LYS A 187 -12.78 -21.80 7.72
CA LYS A 187 -14.16 -21.31 7.78
C LYS A 187 -14.48 -20.45 6.57
N GLU A 188 -13.58 -19.53 6.22
CA GLU A 188 -13.74 -18.67 5.04
C GLU A 188 -13.74 -19.50 3.74
N ARG A 189 -12.77 -20.41 3.61
CA ARG A 189 -12.67 -21.32 2.46
C ARG A 189 -13.91 -22.22 2.33
N GLY A 190 -14.34 -22.81 3.44
CA GLY A 190 -15.54 -23.64 3.48
C GLY A 190 -16.79 -22.86 3.08
N ALA A 191 -16.91 -21.60 3.50
CA ALA A 191 -18.05 -20.77 3.16
C ALA A 191 -18.06 -20.38 1.67
N LEU A 192 -16.90 -20.01 1.11
CA LEU A 192 -16.78 -19.70 -0.31
C LEU A 192 -17.13 -20.89 -1.19
N LEU A 193 -16.65 -22.10 -0.85
CA LEU A 193 -17.01 -23.33 -1.57
C LEU A 193 -18.49 -23.69 -1.42
N GLY A 194 -19.07 -23.47 -0.24
CA GLY A 194 -20.48 -23.72 0.01
C GLY A 194 -21.41 -22.80 -0.79
N VAL A 195 -21.03 -21.54 -0.99
CA VAL A 195 -21.83 -20.54 -1.72
C VAL A 195 -21.56 -20.58 -3.23
N PHE A 196 -20.33 -20.88 -3.61
CA PHE A 196 -19.86 -20.92 -5.00
C PHE A 196 -19.16 -22.26 -5.30
N PRO A 197 -19.89 -23.35 -5.57
CA PRO A 197 -19.29 -24.69 -5.74
C PRO A 197 -18.24 -24.82 -6.86
N GLY A 198 -18.21 -23.89 -7.82
CA GLY A 198 -17.23 -23.85 -8.92
C GLY A 198 -16.08 -22.87 -8.72
N ILE A 199 -15.97 -22.21 -7.57
CA ILE A 199 -14.94 -21.19 -7.33
C ILE A 199 -13.57 -21.83 -7.13
N LYS A 200 -12.53 -21.31 -7.81
CA LYS A 200 -11.14 -21.67 -7.50
C LYS A 200 -10.69 -20.83 -6.31
N LEU A 201 -10.30 -21.49 -5.22
CA LEU A 201 -9.73 -20.80 -4.07
C LEU A 201 -8.24 -20.58 -4.26
N VAL A 202 -7.80 -19.36 -3.94
CA VAL A 202 -6.40 -18.96 -3.85
C VAL A 202 -6.13 -18.50 -2.43
N ILE A 203 -5.18 -19.12 -1.73
CA ILE A 203 -4.76 -18.67 -0.41
C ILE A 203 -3.81 -17.48 -0.56
N CYS A 204 -4.03 -16.46 0.26
CA CYS A 204 -3.16 -15.29 0.33
C CYS A 204 -1.70 -15.69 0.65
N ARG A 205 -0.76 -15.33 -0.24
CA ARG A 205 0.68 -15.59 -0.04
C ARG A 205 1.28 -14.89 1.17
N PHE A 206 0.73 -13.74 1.55
CA PHE A 206 1.19 -13.02 2.75
C PHE A 206 0.95 -13.88 4.00
N HIS A 207 -0.29 -14.29 4.23
CA HIS A 207 -0.65 -15.11 5.39
C HIS A 207 -0.09 -16.53 5.34
N LEU A 208 0.08 -17.11 4.15
CA LEU A 208 0.83 -18.36 3.98
C LEU A 208 2.26 -18.22 4.52
N ARG A 209 2.98 -17.20 4.04
CA ARG A 209 4.37 -16.93 4.48
C ARG A 209 4.44 -16.60 5.95
N GLN A 210 3.45 -15.88 6.48
CA GLN A 210 3.35 -15.59 7.91
C GLN A 210 3.17 -16.88 8.72
N SER A 211 2.29 -17.79 8.28
CA SER A 211 2.08 -19.09 8.92
C SER A 211 3.36 -19.92 8.94
N TRP A 212 4.07 -19.98 7.81
CA TRP A 212 5.35 -20.70 7.72
C TRP A 212 6.43 -20.05 8.57
N ALA A 213 6.57 -18.72 8.52
CA ALA A 213 7.53 -17.98 9.32
C ALA A 213 7.30 -18.14 10.83
N ASN A 214 6.04 -18.12 11.27
CA ASN A 214 5.67 -18.33 12.67
C ASN A 214 6.03 -19.74 13.13
N HIS A 215 5.66 -20.76 12.36
CA HIS A 215 6.02 -22.14 12.68
C HIS A 215 7.54 -22.35 12.67
N ARG A 216 8.24 -21.84 11.66
CA ARG A 216 9.71 -21.94 11.57
C ARG A 216 10.38 -21.27 12.76
N THR A 217 9.94 -20.06 13.15
CA THR A 217 10.46 -19.36 14.32
C THR A 217 10.23 -20.17 15.59
N LYS A 218 9.05 -20.77 15.75
CA LYS A 218 8.72 -21.65 16.89
C LYS A 218 9.57 -22.92 16.93
N SER A 219 9.70 -23.64 15.80
CA SER A 219 10.49 -24.87 15.72
C SER A 219 11.98 -24.62 15.87
N MET A 220 12.46 -23.49 15.33
CA MET A 220 13.87 -23.09 15.32
C MET A 220 14.16 -22.07 16.42
N ARG A 221 13.59 -22.21 17.63
CA ARG A 221 13.96 -21.40 18.82
C ARG A 221 15.31 -21.84 19.41
N GLY A 222 15.99 -20.91 20.09
CA GLY A 222 17.31 -21.11 20.71
C GLY A 222 18.47 -20.69 19.80
N ASP A 223 19.70 -20.96 20.24
CA ASP A 223 20.93 -20.69 19.50
C ASP A 223 21.83 -21.94 19.53
N VAL A 224 21.78 -22.73 18.46
CA VAL A 224 22.61 -23.93 18.28
C VAL A 224 23.48 -23.79 17.02
N PRO A 225 24.67 -24.40 16.98
CA PRO A 225 25.53 -24.37 15.80
C PRO A 225 24.79 -24.79 14.53
N GLY A 226 25.02 -24.07 13.42
CA GLY A 226 24.41 -24.37 12.11
C GLY A 226 22.95 -23.94 11.95
N GLN A 227 22.28 -23.43 12.99
CA GLN A 227 20.87 -23.06 12.94
C GLN A 227 20.55 -21.96 11.91
N LYS A 228 21.43 -20.98 11.76
CA LYS A 228 21.28 -19.91 10.75
C LYS A 228 21.29 -20.48 9.33
N ALA A 229 22.23 -21.37 9.02
CA ALA A 229 22.34 -22.00 7.71
C ALA A 229 21.11 -22.85 7.38
N ILE A 230 20.62 -23.63 8.35
CA ILE A 230 19.39 -24.43 8.18
C ILE A 230 18.17 -23.51 7.99
N ARG A 231 18.07 -22.42 8.76
CA ARG A 231 16.98 -21.45 8.59
C ARG A 231 16.98 -20.83 7.18
N GLU A 232 18.15 -20.49 6.64
CA GLU A 232 18.30 -19.98 5.26
C GLU A 232 17.91 -21.03 4.20
N SER A 233 18.25 -22.30 4.43
CA SER A 233 17.81 -23.43 3.59
C SER A 233 16.29 -23.55 3.56
N LEU A 234 15.64 -23.56 4.73
CA LEU A 234 14.18 -23.66 4.85
C LEU A 234 13.46 -22.48 4.16
N VAL A 235 13.97 -21.25 4.30
CA VAL A 235 13.42 -20.09 3.58
C VAL A 235 13.56 -20.23 2.06
N THR A 236 14.65 -20.85 1.61
CA THR A 236 14.86 -21.13 0.18
C THR A 236 13.88 -22.19 -0.32
N LEU A 237 13.69 -23.28 0.43
CA LEU A 237 12.68 -24.30 0.15
C LEU A 237 11.29 -23.68 0.06
N GLU A 238 10.87 -22.89 1.04
CA GLU A 238 9.57 -22.21 1.06
C GLU A 238 9.34 -21.36 -0.20
N ARG A 239 10.34 -20.60 -0.63
CA ARG A 239 10.26 -19.82 -1.88
C ARG A 239 10.05 -20.74 -3.08
N GLN A 240 10.83 -21.80 -3.21
CA GLN A 240 10.73 -22.75 -4.32
C GLN A 240 9.38 -23.47 -4.34
N LEU A 241 8.83 -23.80 -3.16
CA LEU A 241 7.48 -24.37 -3.04
C LEU A 241 6.42 -23.39 -3.56
N VAL A 242 6.47 -22.12 -3.18
CA VAL A 242 5.53 -21.10 -3.70
C VAL A 242 5.66 -20.92 -5.22
N GLU A 243 6.87 -21.01 -5.76
CA GLU A 243 7.17 -20.87 -7.19
C GLU A 243 6.91 -22.15 -8.01
N SER A 244 6.54 -23.26 -7.35
CA SER A 244 6.28 -24.52 -8.02
C SER A 244 4.99 -24.49 -8.85
N THR A 245 5.04 -25.16 -10.00
CA THR A 245 3.90 -25.30 -10.94
C THR A 245 3.47 -26.74 -11.16
N SER A 246 4.26 -27.70 -10.66
CA SER A 246 3.98 -29.14 -10.66
C SER A 246 4.04 -29.68 -9.24
N PHE A 247 3.05 -30.48 -8.86
CA PHE A 247 2.95 -31.06 -7.52
C PHE A 247 4.10 -32.04 -7.25
N ASP A 248 4.45 -32.89 -8.21
CA ASP A 248 5.56 -33.83 -8.09
C ASP A 248 6.90 -33.11 -7.90
N ALA A 249 7.11 -32.01 -8.62
CA ALA A 249 8.29 -31.18 -8.44
C ALA A 249 8.35 -30.57 -7.03
N ALA A 250 7.22 -30.12 -6.50
CA ALA A 250 7.12 -29.61 -5.14
C ALA A 250 7.37 -30.70 -4.08
N GLN A 251 6.87 -31.92 -4.31
CA GLN A 251 7.10 -33.07 -3.43
C GLN A 251 8.58 -33.47 -3.41
N ASN A 252 9.23 -33.48 -4.58
CA ASN A 252 10.67 -33.73 -4.69
C ASN A 252 11.51 -32.68 -3.94
N LEU A 253 11.10 -31.41 -3.92
CA LEU A 253 11.78 -30.38 -3.13
C LEU A 253 11.73 -30.69 -1.62
N ILE A 254 10.57 -31.12 -1.12
CA ILE A 254 10.41 -31.55 0.28
C ILE A 254 11.31 -32.75 0.58
N ASP A 255 11.26 -33.79 -0.25
CA ASP A 255 11.99 -35.03 0.02
C ASP A 255 13.51 -34.83 -0.06
N ASN A 256 13.99 -33.98 -0.98
CA ASN A 256 15.40 -33.56 -1.04
C ASN A 256 15.85 -32.82 0.22
N GLU A 257 15.02 -31.91 0.75
CA GLU A 257 15.35 -31.20 1.99
C GLU A 257 15.35 -32.16 3.19
N VAL A 258 14.41 -33.10 3.27
CA VAL A 258 14.38 -34.15 4.31
C VAL A 258 15.67 -34.98 4.26
N SER A 259 16.08 -35.43 3.07
CA SER A 259 17.34 -36.18 2.89
C SER A 259 18.56 -35.36 3.32
N THR A 260 18.62 -34.08 2.93
CA THR A 260 19.71 -33.18 3.29
C THR A 260 19.80 -32.98 4.80
N LEU A 261 18.66 -32.72 5.46
CA LEU A 261 18.62 -32.53 6.91
C LEU A 261 18.94 -33.82 7.67
N ASN A 262 18.54 -35.00 7.20
CA ASN A 262 18.93 -36.28 7.81
C ASN A 262 20.45 -36.54 7.70
N GLN A 263 21.08 -36.17 6.58
CA GLN A 263 22.54 -36.24 6.43
C GLN A 263 23.24 -35.29 7.40
N ILE A 264 22.75 -34.04 7.52
CA ILE A 264 23.28 -33.07 8.51
C ILE A 264 23.04 -33.58 9.93
N ALA A 265 21.90 -34.22 10.20
CA ALA A 265 21.59 -34.76 11.52
C ALA A 265 22.54 -35.88 11.95
N SER A 266 23.07 -36.62 10.97
CA SER A 266 24.07 -37.67 11.18
C SER A 266 25.45 -37.08 11.54
N ASN A 267 25.70 -35.81 11.23
CA ASN A 267 26.86 -35.06 11.68
C ASN A 267 26.57 -34.48 13.08
N GLY A 268 27.01 -35.17 14.14
CA GLY A 268 26.61 -34.93 15.53
C GLY A 268 26.71 -33.48 16.03
N MET A 269 27.54 -32.63 15.42
CA MET A 269 27.63 -31.21 15.74
C MET A 269 26.36 -30.40 15.38
N TYR A 270 25.66 -30.79 14.31
CA TYR A 270 24.48 -30.06 13.80
C TYR A 270 23.16 -30.82 14.01
N ALA A 271 23.20 -31.96 14.70
CA ALA A 271 22.06 -32.86 14.92
C ALA A 271 20.82 -32.15 15.48
N SER A 272 21.01 -31.32 16.51
CA SER A 272 19.91 -30.56 17.13
C SER A 272 19.26 -29.57 16.17
N ALA A 273 20.06 -28.82 15.41
CA ALA A 273 19.58 -27.84 14.43
C ALA A 273 18.82 -28.53 13.29
N ALA A 274 19.34 -29.66 12.80
CA ALA A 274 18.71 -30.46 11.76
C ALA A 274 17.39 -31.10 12.21
N GLY A 275 17.33 -31.63 13.44
CA GLY A 275 16.08 -32.15 14.02
C GLY A 275 14.96 -31.09 14.11
N LYS A 276 15.32 -29.86 14.48
CA LYS A 276 14.38 -28.72 14.45
C LYS A 276 13.93 -28.37 13.04
N GLY A 277 14.85 -28.41 12.07
CA GLY A 277 14.54 -28.21 10.65
C GLY A 277 13.56 -29.27 10.13
N LEU A 278 13.82 -30.55 10.43
CA LEU A 278 12.94 -31.68 10.06
C LEU A 278 11.54 -31.51 10.64
N THR A 279 11.42 -31.00 11.87
CA THR A 279 10.12 -30.69 12.48
C THR A 279 9.32 -29.69 11.63
N HIS A 280 9.98 -28.66 11.09
CA HIS A 280 9.31 -27.69 10.22
C HIS A 280 8.98 -28.29 8.83
N VAL A 281 9.88 -29.05 8.22
CA VAL A 281 9.61 -29.71 6.93
C VAL A 281 8.46 -30.71 7.05
N GLN A 282 8.36 -31.44 8.16
CA GLN A 282 7.25 -32.34 8.43
C GLN A 282 5.92 -31.61 8.59
N TYR A 283 5.92 -30.40 9.17
CA TYR A 283 4.75 -29.53 9.20
C TYR A 283 4.32 -29.12 7.78
N LEU A 284 5.27 -28.70 6.92
CA LEU A 284 4.96 -28.38 5.52
C LEU A 284 4.36 -29.61 4.80
N LYS A 285 4.99 -30.78 4.95
CA LYS A 285 4.59 -32.03 4.30
C LYS A 285 3.20 -32.50 4.73
N THR A 286 2.92 -32.51 6.04
CA THR A 286 1.66 -33.07 6.56
C THR A 286 0.48 -32.11 6.43
N TYR A 287 0.72 -30.81 6.58
CA TYR A 287 -0.35 -29.82 6.59
C TYR A 287 -0.56 -29.16 5.22
N TRP A 288 0.51 -28.67 4.57
CA TRP A 288 0.42 -27.81 3.39
C TRP A 288 0.47 -28.55 2.05
N MET A 289 1.07 -29.75 2.03
CA MET A 289 1.39 -30.49 0.81
C MET A 289 0.34 -31.55 0.42
N THR A 290 -0.92 -31.38 0.84
CA THR A 290 -2.01 -32.08 0.14
C THR A 290 -2.19 -31.45 -1.24
N GLN A 291 -2.40 -32.23 -2.30
CA GLN A 291 -2.46 -31.70 -3.67
C GLN A 291 -3.50 -30.57 -3.81
N ALA A 292 -4.71 -30.77 -3.29
CA ALA A 292 -5.77 -29.77 -3.34
C ALA A 292 -5.38 -28.44 -2.64
N LEU A 293 -4.64 -28.52 -1.53
CA LEU A 293 -4.18 -27.33 -0.83
C LEU A 293 -3.02 -26.67 -1.57
N TRP A 294 -2.03 -27.44 -2.05
CA TRP A 294 -0.92 -26.94 -2.87
C TRP A 294 -1.40 -26.19 -4.12
N GLU A 295 -2.42 -26.71 -4.80
CA GLU A 295 -3.07 -26.07 -5.93
C GLU A 295 -3.77 -24.74 -5.59
N SER A 296 -3.90 -24.38 -4.32
CA SER A 296 -4.51 -23.12 -3.87
C SER A 296 -3.50 -22.04 -3.50
N TRP A 297 -2.21 -22.34 -3.27
CA TRP A 297 -1.24 -21.32 -2.80
C TRP A 297 0.01 -21.16 -3.68
N SER A 298 0.32 -22.14 -4.52
CA SER A 298 1.51 -22.16 -5.40
C SER A 298 1.35 -21.28 -6.65
N ASP A 299 2.39 -21.22 -7.51
CA ASP A 299 2.30 -20.59 -8.83
C ASP A 299 1.40 -21.40 -9.77
N HIS A 300 1.17 -22.70 -9.51
CA HIS A 300 0.10 -23.46 -10.19
C HIS A 300 -1.27 -22.78 -9.99
N ALA A 301 -1.60 -22.40 -8.76
CA ALA A 301 -2.86 -21.71 -8.44
C ALA A 301 -3.00 -20.42 -9.27
N ARG A 302 -1.91 -19.65 -9.38
CA ARG A 302 -1.85 -18.40 -10.14
C ARG A 302 -2.07 -18.62 -11.64
N VAL A 303 -1.40 -19.61 -12.23
CA VAL A 303 -1.54 -19.97 -13.65
C VAL A 303 -2.97 -20.46 -13.94
N SER A 304 -3.51 -21.32 -13.08
CA SER A 304 -4.87 -21.83 -13.20
C SER A 304 -5.91 -20.71 -13.11
N ALA A 305 -5.78 -19.80 -12.14
CA ALA A 305 -6.63 -18.63 -12.00
C ALA A 305 -6.56 -17.70 -13.22
N ALA A 306 -5.37 -17.48 -13.77
CA ALA A 306 -5.16 -16.66 -14.96
C ALA A 306 -5.90 -17.23 -16.18
N ALA A 307 -5.78 -18.55 -16.38
CA ALA A 307 -6.46 -19.27 -17.45
C ALA A 307 -7.99 -19.23 -17.27
N LEU A 308 -8.48 -19.40 -16.04
CA LEU A 308 -9.91 -19.41 -15.73
C LEU A 308 -10.58 -18.04 -15.98
N ILE A 309 -9.89 -16.95 -15.65
CA ILE A 309 -10.42 -15.58 -15.79
C ILE A 309 -10.13 -14.99 -17.18
N GLY A 310 -9.12 -15.50 -17.89
CA GLY A 310 -8.71 -14.98 -19.21
C GLY A 310 -7.85 -13.72 -19.12
N ILE A 311 -6.98 -13.61 -18.10
CA ILE A 311 -6.05 -12.48 -17.93
C ILE A 311 -4.59 -12.97 -17.90
N ALA A 312 -3.65 -12.05 -18.09
CA ALA A 312 -2.24 -12.38 -17.97
C ALA A 312 -1.88 -12.82 -16.55
N ILE A 313 -0.98 -13.81 -16.41
CA ILE A 313 -0.58 -14.40 -15.12
C ILE A 313 -0.10 -13.32 -14.12
N ASN A 314 0.62 -12.32 -14.61
CA ASN A 314 1.13 -11.22 -13.79
C ASN A 314 0.01 -10.34 -13.19
N ARG A 315 -1.19 -10.34 -13.76
CA ARG A 315 -2.37 -9.60 -13.29
C ARG A 315 -3.21 -10.35 -12.27
N VAL A 316 -3.00 -11.65 -12.10
CA VAL A 316 -3.63 -12.39 -11.01
C VAL A 316 -2.98 -11.95 -9.70
N VAL A 317 -3.80 -11.38 -8.81
CA VAL A 317 -3.38 -11.03 -7.46
C VAL A 317 -3.26 -12.32 -6.65
N MET A 318 -2.23 -12.39 -5.81
CA MET A 318 -1.95 -13.55 -4.94
C MET A 318 -1.81 -13.14 -3.46
N THR A 319 -2.06 -11.87 -3.13
CA THR A 319 -1.99 -11.34 -1.76
C THR A 319 -3.22 -10.49 -1.46
N ASN A 320 -3.50 -10.25 -0.19
CA ASN A 320 -4.57 -9.39 0.27
C ASN A 320 -4.12 -7.91 0.42
N ASN A 321 -3.01 -7.49 -0.20
CA ASN A 321 -2.47 -6.12 -0.06
C ASN A 321 -3.52 -5.03 -0.31
N HIS A 322 -4.43 -5.25 -1.27
CA HIS A 322 -5.53 -4.31 -1.54
C HIS A 322 -6.50 -4.19 -0.37
N LEU A 323 -6.83 -5.31 0.28
CA LEU A 323 -7.70 -5.34 1.46
C LEU A 323 -6.99 -4.79 2.69
N GLU A 324 -5.72 -5.13 2.91
CA GLU A 324 -4.92 -4.58 4.02
C GLU A 324 -4.77 -3.06 3.89
N SER A 325 -4.40 -2.57 2.70
CA SER A 325 -4.31 -1.14 2.39
C SER A 325 -5.66 -0.45 2.60
N PHE A 326 -6.75 -1.06 2.14
CA PHE A 326 -8.09 -0.53 2.35
C PHE A 326 -8.50 -0.52 3.83
N ASN A 327 -8.18 -1.57 4.58
CA ASN A 327 -8.46 -1.65 6.02
C ASN A 327 -7.69 -0.57 6.79
N GLY A 328 -6.43 -0.33 6.43
CA GLY A 328 -5.63 0.78 6.96
C GLY A 328 -6.25 2.14 6.64
N LEU A 329 -6.61 2.37 5.37
CA LEU A 329 -7.29 3.58 4.91
C LEU A 329 -8.63 3.81 5.64
N LEU A 330 -9.43 2.76 5.76
CA LEU A 330 -10.72 2.77 6.42
C LEU A 330 -10.57 3.20 7.88
N LYS A 331 -9.69 2.52 8.63
CA LYS A 331 -9.47 2.80 10.05
C LYS A 331 -8.84 4.18 10.30
N GLN A 332 -7.77 4.51 9.57
CA GLN A 332 -6.93 5.67 9.90
C GLN A 332 -7.40 6.96 9.24
N LYS A 333 -8.06 6.90 8.08
CA LYS A 333 -8.45 8.09 7.32
C LYS A 333 -9.96 8.27 7.28
N LEU A 334 -10.70 7.23 6.91
CA LEU A 334 -12.13 7.36 6.64
C LEU A 334 -12.98 7.38 7.91
N LEU A 335 -12.61 6.60 8.94
CA LEU A 335 -13.38 6.50 10.18
C LEU A 335 -12.82 7.35 11.32
N LYS A 336 -11.50 7.62 11.33
CA LYS A 336 -10.83 8.35 12.42
C LYS A 336 -11.40 9.75 12.69
N GLY A 337 -11.85 10.45 11.65
CA GLY A 337 -12.50 11.78 11.78
C GLY A 337 -13.87 11.75 12.48
N TYR A 338 -14.49 10.57 12.57
CA TYR A 338 -15.81 10.38 13.18
C TYR A 338 -15.73 9.74 14.58
N ALA A 339 -14.51 9.44 15.04
CA ALA A 339 -14.25 8.95 16.39
C ALA A 339 -14.39 10.09 17.42
N ARG A 340 -15.07 9.82 18.53
CA ARG A 340 -15.19 10.80 19.63
C ARG A 340 -14.02 10.63 20.61
N GLY A 341 -13.11 11.60 20.63
CA GLY A 341 -12.02 11.65 21.61
C GLY A 341 -11.07 10.45 21.55
N GLY A 342 -10.74 9.98 20.34
CA GLY A 342 -9.86 8.81 20.14
C GLY A 342 -10.52 7.45 20.40
N ARG A 343 -11.78 7.43 20.86
CA ARG A 343 -12.55 6.18 21.02
C ARG A 343 -13.01 5.64 19.68
N ARG A 344 -13.19 4.33 19.58
CA ARG A 344 -13.77 3.69 18.39
C ARG A 344 -15.19 4.21 18.16
N ILE A 345 -15.60 4.25 16.89
CA ILE A 345 -16.92 4.76 16.49
C ILE A 345 -18.05 3.83 16.95
N ARG A 346 -19.22 4.40 17.20
CA ARG A 346 -20.44 3.62 17.47
C ARG A 346 -20.86 2.82 16.23
N VAL A 347 -21.49 1.67 16.43
CA VAL A 347 -21.95 0.80 15.31
C VAL A 347 -22.96 1.49 14.38
N ASP A 348 -23.91 2.27 14.90
CA ASP A 348 -24.88 3.02 14.09
C ASP A 348 -24.18 4.03 13.19
N ILE A 349 -23.22 4.76 13.75
CA ILE A 349 -22.34 5.66 12.99
C ILE A 349 -21.53 4.88 11.95
N LEU A 350 -20.95 3.72 12.29
CA LEU A 350 -20.21 2.89 11.33
C LEU A 350 -21.09 2.49 10.15
N VAL A 351 -22.29 1.96 10.41
CA VAL A 351 -23.24 1.53 9.36
C VAL A 351 -23.63 2.71 8.48
N PHE A 352 -23.98 3.86 9.10
CA PHE A 352 -24.27 5.09 8.38
C PHE A 352 -23.12 5.53 7.48
N MET A 353 -21.89 5.53 8.01
CA MET A 353 -20.69 5.95 7.31
C MET A 353 -20.35 5.02 6.14
N LEU A 354 -20.43 3.70 6.34
CA LEU A 354 -20.20 2.72 5.28
C LEU A 354 -21.22 2.86 4.14
N ALA A 355 -22.50 2.99 4.49
CA ALA A 355 -23.59 3.06 3.53
C ALA A 355 -23.62 4.40 2.76
N THR A 356 -23.35 5.53 3.42
CA THR A 356 -23.64 6.86 2.83
C THR A 356 -22.40 7.68 2.49
N LYS A 357 -21.21 7.36 3.01
CA LYS A 357 -20.02 8.20 2.82
C LYS A 357 -18.85 7.43 2.22
N VAL A 358 -18.46 6.31 2.84
CA VAL A 358 -17.27 5.54 2.42
C VAL A 358 -17.46 5.00 1.01
N ALA A 359 -18.52 4.22 0.76
CA ALA A 359 -18.79 3.67 -0.57
C ALA A 359 -18.89 4.79 -1.63
N GLN A 360 -19.72 5.79 -1.39
CA GLN A 360 -19.92 6.91 -2.30
C GLN A 360 -18.63 7.66 -2.62
N SER A 361 -17.80 7.97 -1.62
CA SER A 361 -16.55 8.69 -1.82
C SER A 361 -15.56 7.93 -2.71
N ILE A 362 -15.51 6.60 -2.59
CA ILE A 362 -14.63 5.74 -3.38
C ILE A 362 -15.07 5.75 -4.85
N PHE A 363 -16.37 5.57 -5.12
CA PHE A 363 -16.89 5.56 -6.49
C PHE A 363 -16.88 6.95 -7.13
N GLN A 364 -17.18 8.00 -6.37
CA GLN A 364 -17.09 9.38 -6.86
C GLN A 364 -15.65 9.73 -7.25
N ARG A 365 -14.67 9.41 -6.40
CA ARG A 365 -13.25 9.60 -6.72
C ARG A 365 -12.87 8.85 -8.00
N ARG A 366 -13.25 7.58 -8.13
CA ARG A 366 -12.97 6.77 -9.33
C ARG A 366 -13.60 7.35 -10.60
N LYS A 367 -14.82 7.88 -10.50
CA LYS A 367 -15.50 8.56 -11.61
C LYS A 367 -14.73 9.82 -12.04
N LEU A 368 -14.29 10.65 -11.08
CA LEU A 368 -13.47 11.83 -11.36
C LEU A 368 -12.12 11.45 -12.01
N GLU A 369 -11.44 10.41 -11.51
CA GLU A 369 -10.19 9.89 -12.09
C GLU A 369 -10.39 9.29 -13.50
N GLU A 370 -11.60 8.86 -13.85
CA GLU A 370 -12.00 8.43 -15.19
C GLU A 370 -12.29 9.60 -16.12
N GLU A 371 -13.03 10.59 -15.64
CA GLU A 371 -13.29 11.83 -16.37
C GLU A 371 -11.99 12.58 -16.68
N GLU A 372 -11.11 12.75 -15.70
CA GLU A 372 -9.80 13.40 -15.86
C GLU A 372 -8.95 12.70 -16.93
N ARG A 373 -8.86 11.36 -16.90
CA ARG A 373 -8.08 10.64 -17.90
C ARG A 373 -8.71 10.66 -19.28
N ASN A 374 -10.03 10.64 -19.37
CA ASN A 374 -10.71 10.80 -20.65
C ASN A 374 -10.50 12.21 -21.21
N MET A 375 -10.48 13.25 -20.37
CA MET A 375 -10.09 14.60 -20.77
C MET A 375 -8.65 14.66 -21.26
N LEU A 376 -7.70 14.10 -20.49
CA LEU A 376 -6.29 14.04 -20.89
C LEU A 376 -6.09 13.27 -22.20
N ARG A 377 -6.76 12.13 -22.36
CA ARG A 377 -6.71 11.34 -23.60
C ARG A 377 -7.21 12.14 -24.80
N LYS A 378 -8.35 12.82 -24.68
CA LYS A 378 -8.90 13.67 -25.74
C LYS A 378 -7.97 14.84 -26.07
N ALA A 379 -7.35 15.45 -25.06
CA ALA A 379 -6.36 16.51 -25.27
C ALA A 379 -5.12 16.00 -26.02
N LEU A 380 -4.70 14.77 -25.75
CA LEU A 380 -3.56 14.11 -26.39
C LEU A 380 -3.86 13.61 -27.82
N GLU A 381 -5.10 13.25 -28.13
CA GLU A 381 -5.50 12.80 -29.47
C GLU A 381 -5.34 13.91 -30.54
N GLY A 382 -5.28 15.18 -30.14
CA GLY A 382 -4.99 16.31 -31.03
C GLY A 382 -3.50 16.61 -31.28
N VAL A 383 -2.58 15.90 -30.60
CA VAL A 383 -1.13 16.16 -30.71
C VAL A 383 -0.50 15.22 -31.74
N PRO A 384 0.10 15.76 -32.83
CA PRO A 384 0.76 14.94 -33.85
C PRO A 384 1.82 14.00 -33.26
N GLY A 385 1.77 12.71 -33.61
CA GLY A 385 2.72 11.68 -33.13
C GLY A 385 2.33 11.00 -31.81
N VAL A 386 1.37 11.54 -31.05
CA VAL A 386 0.95 10.93 -29.78
C VAL A 386 0.12 9.67 -29.98
N VAL A 387 -0.68 9.56 -31.04
CA VAL A 387 -1.39 8.31 -31.38
C VAL A 387 -0.40 7.16 -31.64
N SER A 388 0.75 7.44 -32.24
CA SER A 388 1.82 6.44 -32.45
C SER A 388 2.52 6.05 -31.14
N LEU A 389 2.57 6.95 -30.17
CA LEU A 389 3.11 6.68 -28.83
C LEU A 389 2.09 5.92 -27.95
N LEU A 390 0.81 6.30 -27.99
CA LEU A 390 -0.26 5.66 -27.21
C LEU A 390 -0.65 4.30 -27.78
N GLY A 391 -0.69 4.14 -29.10
CA GLY A 391 -1.02 2.89 -29.78
C GLY A 391 0.04 1.80 -29.62
N ASN A 392 1.31 2.17 -29.46
CA ASN A 392 2.40 1.21 -29.23
C ASN A 392 2.65 0.88 -27.75
N ASN A 393 2.19 1.73 -26.81
CA ASN A 393 2.48 1.58 -25.38
C ASN A 393 1.39 0.90 -24.55
N ALA A 394 0.22 0.57 -25.09
CA ALA A 394 -0.89 0.08 -24.28
C ALA A 394 -0.66 -1.31 -23.64
N ASN A 395 0.36 -2.08 -24.03
CA ASN A 395 0.62 -3.41 -23.42
C ASN A 395 2.08 -3.91 -23.42
N ARG A 396 3.05 -3.14 -23.91
CA ARG A 396 4.46 -3.51 -23.74
C ARG A 396 5.08 -2.60 -22.70
N ALA A 397 5.25 -3.14 -21.49
CA ALA A 397 6.26 -2.60 -20.59
C ALA A 397 7.54 -2.43 -21.41
N ILE A 398 8.13 -1.23 -21.43
CA ILE A 398 9.42 -0.99 -22.05
C ILE A 398 10.44 -1.75 -21.17
N GLU A 399 10.55 -3.05 -21.40
CA GLU A 399 11.57 -3.87 -20.77
C GLU A 399 12.92 -3.38 -21.30
N ALA A 400 13.78 -2.93 -20.40
CA ALA A 400 15.12 -2.52 -20.76
C ALA A 400 15.78 -3.62 -21.62
N PRO A 401 16.41 -3.27 -22.76
CA PRO A 401 16.99 -4.25 -23.65
C PRO A 401 18.12 -5.01 -22.93
N VAL A 402 17.96 -6.32 -22.79
CA VAL A 402 18.97 -7.21 -22.17
C VAL A 402 19.75 -7.95 -23.25
N ALA A 403 21.07 -8.08 -23.08
CA ALA A 403 21.92 -8.83 -23.98
C ALA A 403 21.84 -10.34 -23.70
N TYR A 404 21.63 -11.13 -24.75
CA TYR A 404 21.69 -12.59 -24.73
C TYR A 404 22.05 -13.09 -26.13
N LEU A 405 22.83 -14.16 -26.22
CA LEU A 405 23.31 -14.73 -27.47
C LEU A 405 22.44 -15.91 -27.90
N SER A 406 21.50 -15.65 -28.80
CA SER A 406 20.71 -16.70 -29.48
C SER A 406 21.34 -17.05 -30.83
N PRO A 407 21.21 -18.29 -31.34
CA PRO A 407 21.70 -18.63 -32.68
C PRO A 407 21.05 -17.75 -33.76
N ASP A 408 21.85 -17.08 -34.60
CA ASP A 408 21.36 -16.19 -35.65
C ASP A 408 22.39 -16.04 -36.77
N LYS A 409 22.30 -16.94 -37.77
CA LYS A 409 23.25 -17.02 -38.89
C LYS A 409 23.40 -15.70 -39.64
N THR A 410 22.32 -14.93 -39.80
CA THR A 410 22.35 -13.66 -40.52
C THR A 410 23.18 -12.64 -39.77
N ARG A 411 22.92 -12.46 -38.46
CA ARG A 411 23.69 -11.54 -37.61
C ARG A 411 25.14 -11.99 -37.43
N ASP A 412 25.39 -13.30 -37.43
CA ASP A 412 26.75 -13.86 -37.39
C ASP A 412 27.53 -13.55 -38.67
N ASN A 413 26.92 -13.70 -39.85
CA ASN A 413 27.52 -13.33 -41.12
C ASN A 413 27.78 -11.81 -41.21
N GLU A 414 26.82 -10.99 -40.77
CA GLU A 414 27.01 -9.53 -40.72
C GLU A 414 28.12 -9.13 -39.73
N ALA A 415 28.26 -9.83 -38.62
CA ALA A 415 29.34 -9.62 -37.66
C ALA A 415 30.72 -9.95 -38.26
N GLN A 416 30.83 -11.04 -39.01
CA GLN A 416 32.06 -11.39 -39.73
C GLN A 416 32.43 -10.33 -40.78
N LEU A 417 31.44 -9.80 -41.50
CA LEU A 417 31.67 -8.74 -42.48
C LEU A 417 32.22 -7.47 -41.82
N LEU A 418 31.71 -7.09 -40.64
CA LEU A 418 32.23 -5.93 -39.88
C LEU A 418 33.70 -6.12 -39.49
N LEU A 419 34.12 -7.35 -39.16
CA LEU A 419 35.52 -7.66 -38.85
C LEU A 419 36.41 -7.63 -40.08
N GLN A 420 35.98 -8.23 -41.19
CA GLN A 420 36.73 -8.21 -42.46
C GLN A 420 36.96 -6.77 -42.95
N GLN A 421 36.01 -5.89 -42.70
CA GLN A 421 36.09 -4.47 -43.05
C GLN A 421 36.84 -3.61 -42.01
N ASN A 422 37.41 -4.21 -40.97
CA ASN A 422 38.11 -3.51 -39.87
C ASN A 422 37.29 -2.35 -39.27
N ARG A 423 35.99 -2.59 -39.06
CA ARG A 423 35.04 -1.57 -38.56
C ARG A 423 34.95 -1.48 -37.05
N LEU A 424 35.80 -2.19 -36.31
CA LEU A 424 35.82 -2.16 -34.86
C LEU A 424 37.13 -1.59 -34.34
N SER A 425 37.04 -0.96 -33.17
CA SER A 425 38.17 -0.27 -32.56
C SER A 425 39.11 -1.31 -31.96
N HIS A 426 40.30 -0.88 -31.55
CA HIS A 426 41.04 -1.72 -30.62
C HIS A 426 40.22 -1.85 -29.31
N PRO A 427 40.10 -3.05 -28.72
CA PRO A 427 39.36 -3.21 -27.48
C PRO A 427 40.14 -2.59 -26.31
N THR A 428 39.43 -1.94 -25.40
CA THR A 428 40.03 -1.39 -24.17
C THR A 428 39.34 -1.99 -22.96
N ILE A 429 40.12 -2.34 -21.93
CA ILE A 429 39.55 -2.86 -20.67
C ILE A 429 39.13 -1.65 -19.83
N HIS A 430 37.86 -1.59 -19.45
CA HIS A 430 37.31 -0.52 -18.62
C HIS A 430 36.19 -1.03 -17.71
N GLY A 431 36.27 -0.73 -16.42
CA GLY A 431 35.18 -0.93 -15.46
C GLY A 431 34.66 -2.36 -15.35
N GLY A 432 35.55 -3.36 -15.32
CA GLY A 432 35.14 -4.77 -15.22
C GLY A 432 34.57 -5.36 -16.52
N GLY A 433 34.90 -4.76 -17.66
CA GLY A 433 34.55 -5.27 -18.98
C GLY A 433 35.49 -4.77 -20.07
N ILE A 434 35.13 -5.07 -21.31
CA ILE A 434 35.82 -4.62 -22.52
C ILE A 434 34.91 -3.66 -23.28
N GLN A 435 35.45 -2.50 -23.65
CA GLN A 435 34.77 -1.48 -24.44
C GLN A 435 35.35 -1.41 -25.85
N LEU A 436 34.48 -1.32 -26.84
CA LEU A 436 34.83 -1.14 -28.25
C LEU A 436 33.88 -0.14 -28.89
N THR A 437 34.33 0.50 -29.96
CA THR A 437 33.46 1.27 -30.86
C THR A 437 33.37 0.55 -32.19
N CYS A 438 32.19 0.48 -32.80
CA CYS A 438 31.99 -0.04 -34.15
C CYS A 438 31.43 1.06 -35.05
N TRP A 439 32.06 1.30 -36.20
CA TRP A 439 31.65 2.36 -37.13
C TRP A 439 30.68 1.82 -38.16
N SER A 440 29.51 2.46 -38.29
CA SER A 440 28.49 2.10 -39.28
C SER A 440 28.98 2.40 -40.70
N THR A 441 28.73 1.47 -41.63
CA THR A 441 28.95 1.69 -43.07
C THR A 441 27.77 2.33 -43.76
N GLN A 442 26.58 2.29 -43.15
CA GLN A 442 25.32 2.73 -43.75
C GLN A 442 24.74 3.97 -43.07
N SER A 443 25.35 4.43 -41.97
CA SER A 443 24.82 5.53 -41.18
C SER A 443 25.90 6.59 -41.00
N VAL A 444 25.59 7.79 -41.46
CA VAL A 444 26.40 8.98 -41.27
C VAL A 444 25.65 9.97 -40.38
N ASP A 445 26.38 10.75 -39.59
CA ASP A 445 25.81 11.84 -38.80
C ASP A 445 25.40 13.03 -39.68
N ALA A 446 24.91 14.10 -39.06
CA ALA A 446 24.48 15.31 -39.78
C ALA A 446 25.63 16.01 -40.54
N GLN A 447 26.87 15.67 -40.22
CA GLN A 447 28.09 16.19 -40.83
C GLN A 447 28.69 15.22 -41.87
N GLY A 448 28.03 14.08 -42.14
CA GLY A 448 28.48 13.07 -43.09
C GLY A 448 29.55 12.11 -42.55
N ALA A 449 29.89 12.17 -41.26
CA ALA A 449 30.86 11.27 -40.65
C ALA A 449 30.19 9.94 -40.22
N PRO A 450 30.88 8.79 -40.33
CA PRO A 450 30.33 7.50 -39.93
C PRO A 450 29.90 7.47 -38.46
N ILE A 451 28.68 7.01 -38.18
CA ILE A 451 28.18 6.90 -36.80
C ILE A 451 28.90 5.76 -36.08
N GLY A 452 29.52 6.08 -34.94
CA GLY A 452 30.12 5.10 -34.02
C GLY A 452 29.10 4.54 -33.03
N TYR A 453 29.00 3.23 -32.93
CA TYR A 453 28.25 2.52 -31.90
C TYR A 453 29.19 2.01 -30.81
N ASN A 454 29.04 2.54 -29.60
CA ASN A 454 29.73 2.03 -28.41
C ASN A 454 29.14 0.67 -27.99
N ILE A 455 30.05 -0.25 -27.71
CA ILE A 455 29.78 -1.62 -27.27
C ILE A 455 30.53 -1.81 -25.96
N TRP A 456 29.84 -2.33 -24.96
CA TRP A 456 30.44 -2.73 -23.69
C TRP A 456 30.11 -4.19 -23.41
N LEU A 457 31.15 -4.97 -23.12
CA LEU A 457 31.09 -6.41 -22.83
C LEU A 457 31.62 -6.65 -21.41
N GLY A 458 30.75 -6.81 -20.43
CA GLY A 458 31.12 -7.05 -19.04
C GLY A 458 31.57 -8.48 -18.77
N PHE A 459 32.55 -8.64 -17.87
CA PHE A 459 33.02 -9.97 -17.42
C PHE A 459 31.98 -10.74 -16.61
N ASN A 460 30.92 -10.06 -16.17
CA ASN A 460 29.73 -10.59 -15.52
C ASN A 460 28.67 -11.12 -16.50
N GLY A 461 28.96 -11.13 -17.81
CA GLY A 461 28.02 -11.52 -18.86
C GLY A 461 26.95 -10.46 -19.19
N ILE A 462 26.96 -9.30 -18.52
CA ILE A 462 26.13 -8.16 -18.92
C ILE A 462 26.82 -7.46 -20.08
N ALA A 463 26.06 -7.11 -21.12
CA ALA A 463 26.61 -6.37 -22.23
C ALA A 463 25.58 -5.39 -22.79
N LEU A 464 26.09 -4.32 -23.42
CA LEU A 464 25.29 -3.20 -23.90
C LEU A 464 25.82 -2.74 -25.26
N CYS A 465 24.90 -2.31 -26.12
CA CYS A 465 25.24 -1.64 -27.37
C CYS A 465 24.28 -0.48 -27.63
N ILE A 466 24.80 0.67 -28.06
CA ILE A 466 23.96 1.85 -28.33
C ILE A 466 23.29 1.80 -29.72
N CYS A 467 23.46 0.72 -30.48
CA CYS A 467 22.86 0.62 -31.82
C CYS A 467 21.33 0.43 -31.76
N PRO A 468 20.58 0.93 -32.78
CA PRO A 468 19.12 0.80 -32.80
C PRO A 468 18.57 -0.64 -32.74
N ASP A 469 19.28 -1.63 -33.32
CA ASP A 469 18.87 -3.05 -33.26
C ASP A 469 18.82 -3.54 -31.80
N PHE A 470 19.88 -3.26 -31.03
CA PHE A 470 19.92 -3.63 -29.61
C PHE A 470 18.86 -2.88 -28.79
N GLN A 471 18.76 -1.56 -28.97
CA GLN A 471 17.85 -0.74 -28.18
C GLN A 471 16.37 -1.12 -28.36
N ARG A 472 16.00 -1.61 -29.55
CA ARG A 472 14.62 -2.01 -29.85
C ARG A 472 14.30 -3.45 -29.46
N ARG A 473 15.25 -4.37 -29.62
CA ARG A 473 14.99 -5.82 -29.51
C ARG A 473 15.62 -6.47 -28.28
N GLY A 474 16.66 -5.88 -27.71
CA GLY A 474 17.64 -6.59 -26.91
C GLY A 474 18.35 -7.68 -27.73
N GLY A 475 18.92 -8.66 -27.03
CA GLY A 475 19.70 -9.74 -27.64
C GLY A 475 21.00 -9.25 -28.28
N ALA A 476 21.96 -10.15 -28.52
CA ALA A 476 23.23 -9.79 -29.13
C ALA A 476 22.99 -9.31 -30.58
N CYS A 477 23.23 -8.03 -30.82
CA CYS A 477 23.21 -7.45 -32.16
C CYS A 477 24.49 -7.85 -32.93
N LYS A 478 24.55 -7.54 -34.23
CA LYS A 478 25.73 -7.82 -35.06
C LYS A 478 27.02 -7.18 -34.53
N HIS A 479 26.92 -5.98 -33.94
CA HIS A 479 28.08 -5.27 -33.38
C HIS A 479 28.64 -6.00 -32.16
N MET A 480 27.77 -6.48 -31.27
CA MET A 480 28.19 -7.25 -30.09
C MET A 480 28.81 -8.59 -30.47
N ARG A 481 28.24 -9.26 -31.48
CA ARG A 481 28.80 -10.51 -32.03
C ARG A 481 30.17 -10.28 -32.65
N ALA A 482 30.33 -9.21 -33.43
CA ALA A 482 31.62 -8.84 -34.01
C ALA A 482 32.66 -8.54 -32.92
N ALA A 483 32.27 -7.83 -31.86
CA ALA A 483 33.13 -7.54 -30.73
C ALA A 483 33.59 -8.81 -29.99
N LEU A 484 32.68 -9.76 -29.73
CA LEU A 484 33.04 -11.05 -29.12
C LEU A 484 34.06 -11.82 -29.97
N LEU A 485 33.82 -11.90 -31.28
CA LEU A 485 34.73 -12.54 -32.24
C LEU A 485 36.10 -11.83 -32.28
N GLN A 486 36.13 -10.50 -32.26
CA GLN A 486 37.39 -9.73 -32.25
C GLN A 486 38.22 -9.98 -30.99
N VAL A 487 37.58 -9.95 -29.82
CA VAL A 487 38.24 -10.23 -28.53
C VAL A 487 38.83 -11.64 -28.54
N GLN A 488 38.09 -12.62 -29.05
CA GLN A 488 38.57 -14.00 -29.18
C GLN A 488 39.76 -14.10 -30.14
N ALA A 489 39.69 -13.44 -31.30
CA ALA A 489 40.79 -13.42 -32.27
C ALA A 489 42.07 -12.79 -31.70
N ILE A 490 41.96 -11.68 -30.97
CA ILE A 490 43.10 -11.02 -30.31
C ILE A 490 43.70 -11.93 -29.25
N LYS A 491 42.87 -12.60 -28.42
CA LYS A 491 43.34 -13.55 -27.41
C LYS A 491 44.13 -14.70 -28.04
N LEU A 492 43.63 -15.28 -29.14
CA LEU A 492 44.31 -16.37 -29.84
C LEU A 492 45.64 -15.90 -30.48
N TRP A 493 45.62 -14.77 -31.17
CA TRP A 493 46.80 -14.19 -31.79
C TRP A 493 47.88 -13.87 -30.75
N ALA A 494 47.55 -13.17 -29.68
CA ALA A 494 48.53 -12.81 -28.67
C ALA A 494 49.09 -14.02 -27.90
N ARG A 495 48.29 -15.09 -27.69
CA ARG A 495 48.80 -16.37 -27.16
C ARG A 495 49.77 -17.06 -28.14
N GLN A 496 49.42 -17.09 -29.41
CA GLN A 496 50.25 -17.72 -30.45
C GLN A 496 51.63 -17.05 -30.56
N TYR A 497 51.68 -15.72 -30.43
CA TYR A 497 52.91 -14.94 -30.59
C TYR A 497 53.55 -14.50 -29.26
N GLN A 498 53.04 -15.00 -28.11
CA GLN A 498 53.53 -14.65 -26.76
C GLN A 498 53.59 -13.14 -26.51
N ILE A 499 52.61 -12.40 -27.01
CA ILE A 499 52.54 -10.94 -26.88
C ILE A 499 51.84 -10.59 -25.57
N ASP A 500 52.47 -9.75 -24.77
CA ASP A 500 51.92 -9.24 -23.51
C ASP A 500 50.82 -8.20 -23.79
N ASN A 501 49.62 -8.67 -24.11
CA ASN A 501 48.44 -7.83 -24.31
C ASN A 501 47.47 -8.00 -23.13
N PRO A 502 47.04 -6.91 -22.45
CA PRO A 502 46.11 -6.98 -21.31
C PRO A 502 44.83 -7.77 -21.57
N ILE A 503 44.35 -7.80 -22.83
CA ILE A 503 43.14 -8.52 -23.24
C ILE A 503 43.32 -10.05 -23.10
N VAL A 504 44.55 -10.57 -23.20
CA VAL A 504 44.84 -12.02 -23.05
C VAL A 504 44.46 -12.52 -21.66
N TYR A 505 44.69 -11.69 -20.64
CA TYR A 505 44.43 -12.01 -19.24
C TYR A 505 43.00 -11.66 -18.80
N ALA A 506 42.23 -10.98 -19.65
CA ALA A 506 40.84 -10.67 -19.35
C ALA A 506 40.00 -11.96 -19.26
N PRO A 507 39.04 -12.07 -18.32
CA PRO A 507 38.12 -13.21 -18.25
C PRO A 507 37.42 -13.52 -19.57
N GLU A 508 37.00 -14.77 -19.74
CA GLU A 508 36.13 -15.15 -20.86
C GLU A 508 34.75 -14.49 -20.70
N ILE A 509 34.22 -13.94 -21.79
CA ILE A 509 32.94 -13.22 -21.77
C ILE A 509 31.89 -14.13 -22.40
N GLU A 510 31.04 -14.69 -21.57
CA GLU A 510 29.91 -15.50 -22.01
C GLU A 510 28.61 -14.70 -21.86
N LEU A 511 27.91 -14.48 -22.99
CA LEU A 511 26.58 -13.90 -22.95
C LEU A 511 25.54 -15.00 -22.67
N PRO A 512 24.49 -14.72 -21.89
CA PRO A 512 23.43 -15.68 -21.62
C PRO A 512 22.80 -16.19 -22.92
N VAL A 513 22.48 -17.48 -23.00
CA VAL A 513 21.91 -18.07 -24.24
C VAL A 513 20.45 -17.69 -24.52
N SER A 514 19.76 -17.10 -23.53
CA SER A 514 18.36 -16.70 -23.66
C SER A 514 18.05 -15.43 -22.87
N LYS A 515 16.98 -14.73 -23.28
CA LYS A 515 16.47 -13.53 -22.61
C LYS A 515 16.20 -13.77 -21.12
N ASN A 516 15.57 -14.90 -20.78
CA ASN A 516 15.25 -15.25 -19.39
C ASN A 516 16.52 -15.52 -18.57
N ALA A 517 17.55 -16.14 -19.17
CA ALA A 517 18.83 -16.33 -18.49
C ALA A 517 19.51 -14.98 -18.22
N ALA A 518 19.46 -14.05 -19.17
CA ALA A 518 19.99 -12.69 -18.98
C ALA A 518 19.28 -11.92 -17.86
N ILE A 519 17.94 -11.98 -17.84
CA ILE A 519 17.16 -11.34 -16.77
C ILE A 519 17.51 -11.93 -15.40
N ARG A 520 17.64 -13.26 -15.28
CA ARG A 520 18.04 -13.92 -14.04
C ARG A 520 19.43 -13.51 -13.58
N MET A 521 20.37 -13.39 -14.51
CA MET A 521 21.76 -13.02 -14.21
C MET A 521 21.87 -11.57 -13.73
N ILE A 522 21.20 -10.64 -14.43
CA ILE A 522 21.09 -9.23 -14.00
C ILE A 522 20.46 -9.15 -12.60
N ALA A 523 19.35 -9.88 -12.39
CA ALA A 523 18.67 -9.93 -11.10
C ALA A 523 19.52 -10.57 -9.98
N ALA A 524 20.44 -11.48 -10.30
CA ALA A 524 21.37 -12.06 -9.34
C ALA A 524 22.49 -11.06 -8.95
N GLN A 525 22.99 -10.29 -9.92
CA GLN A 525 24.05 -9.32 -9.68
C GLN A 525 23.58 -8.12 -8.84
N TYR A 526 22.39 -7.58 -9.10
CA TYR A 526 21.83 -6.53 -8.24
C TYR A 526 21.64 -7.00 -6.79
N ARG A 527 21.45 -8.31 -6.56
CA ARG A 527 21.39 -8.88 -5.21
C ARG A 527 22.77 -9.06 -4.57
N SER A 528 23.79 -9.41 -5.34
CA SER A 528 25.16 -9.53 -4.82
C SER A 528 25.76 -8.17 -4.50
N ASP A 529 25.55 -7.17 -5.36
CA ASP A 529 26.08 -5.82 -5.15
C ASP A 529 25.38 -5.14 -3.98
N GLY A 530 24.09 -5.40 -3.75
CA GLY A 530 23.39 -4.98 -2.53
C GLY A 530 23.92 -5.64 -1.25
N ARG A 531 24.43 -6.88 -1.32
CA ARG A 531 25.09 -7.56 -0.19
C ARG A 531 26.51 -7.06 0.06
N ILE A 532 27.26 -6.71 -0.99
CA ILE A 532 28.61 -6.13 -0.87
C ILE A 532 28.54 -4.69 -0.35
N ALA A 533 27.54 -3.92 -0.76
CA ALA A 533 27.25 -2.60 -0.19
C ALA A 533 26.90 -2.70 1.31
N ALA A 534 26.02 -3.63 1.69
CA ALA A 534 25.68 -3.89 3.10
C ALA A 534 26.87 -4.40 3.94
N HIS A 535 27.78 -5.19 3.35
CA HIS A 535 29.02 -5.62 4.02
C HIS A 535 30.08 -4.51 4.12
N ARG A 536 30.14 -3.58 3.16
CA ARG A 536 31.00 -2.39 3.24
C ARG A 536 30.50 -1.39 4.27
N GLU A 537 29.18 -1.21 4.40
CA GLU A 537 28.57 -0.44 5.51
C GLU A 537 28.85 -1.09 6.87
N ALA A 538 28.73 -2.42 6.99
CA ALA A 538 29.06 -3.12 8.23
C ALA A 538 30.55 -3.02 8.62
N ALA A 539 31.44 -2.80 7.64
CA ALA A 539 32.87 -2.60 7.87
C ALA A 539 33.26 -1.12 8.07
N SER A 540 32.48 -0.14 7.57
CA SER A 540 32.80 1.29 7.71
C SER A 540 32.34 1.91 9.04
N VAL A 541 31.51 1.21 9.83
CA VAL A 541 31.05 1.63 11.17
C VAL A 541 32.18 1.66 12.24
N ARG A 542 33.45 1.42 11.88
CA ARG A 542 34.59 1.51 12.82
C ARG A 542 35.69 2.53 12.51
N SER A 543 35.52 3.43 11.54
CA SER A 543 36.48 4.55 11.41
C SER A 543 35.88 5.75 10.66
N ASN A 544 35.73 6.86 11.37
CA ASN A 544 35.45 8.17 10.79
C ASN A 544 36.65 8.66 9.96
N ALA A 545 36.45 8.91 8.66
CA ALA A 545 36.75 10.18 7.98
C ALA A 545 36.64 10.03 6.45
N GLY A 546 35.68 10.74 5.85
CA GLY A 546 35.64 11.09 4.42
C GLY A 546 35.07 10.03 3.46
N GLU A 547 33.78 10.12 3.13
CA GLU A 547 33.14 9.32 2.08
C GLU A 547 32.85 10.13 0.79
N PRO A 548 32.97 9.51 -0.42
CA PRO A 548 32.66 10.12 -1.71
C PRO A 548 31.22 9.88 -2.21
N ALA A 549 30.80 10.74 -3.14
CA ALA A 549 29.44 11.06 -3.61
C ALA A 549 28.65 9.99 -4.40
N GLY A 550 28.73 8.70 -4.06
CA GLY A 550 27.98 7.64 -4.74
C GLY A 550 26.51 7.47 -4.30
N ASP A 551 26.14 7.94 -3.11
CA ASP A 551 24.92 7.44 -2.43
C ASP A 551 23.75 8.44 -2.34
N MET A 552 23.93 9.69 -2.78
CA MET A 552 22.88 10.72 -2.67
C MET A 552 21.71 10.51 -3.63
N PHE A 553 21.89 9.87 -4.78
CA PHE A 553 20.80 9.60 -5.73
C PHE A 553 19.89 8.46 -5.22
N ALA A 554 20.46 7.47 -4.54
CA ALA A 554 19.72 6.41 -3.86
C ALA A 554 19.00 6.93 -2.61
N GLN A 555 19.59 7.91 -1.91
CA GLN A 555 18.93 8.63 -0.81
C GLN A 555 17.80 9.55 -1.29
N ALA A 556 17.98 10.31 -2.38
CA ALA A 556 16.92 11.14 -2.95
C ALA A 556 15.78 10.30 -3.53
N THR A 557 16.10 9.17 -4.18
CA THR A 557 15.10 8.20 -4.66
C THR A 557 14.39 7.50 -3.49
N ARG A 558 15.08 7.23 -2.37
CA ARG A 558 14.46 6.77 -1.11
C ARG A 558 13.53 7.83 -0.52
N HIS A 559 13.98 9.07 -0.37
CA HIS A 559 13.15 10.15 0.18
C HIS A 559 11.93 10.48 -0.68
N VAL A 560 12.03 10.41 -2.01
CA VAL A 560 10.88 10.59 -2.91
C VAL A 560 9.93 9.40 -2.84
N ASN A 561 10.43 8.16 -2.75
CA ASN A 561 9.58 6.98 -2.57
C ASN A 561 8.95 6.92 -1.17
N GLU A 562 9.64 7.35 -0.12
CA GLU A 562 9.13 7.47 1.25
C GLU A 562 8.09 8.61 1.36
N ALA A 563 8.30 9.72 0.65
CA ALA A 563 7.31 10.80 0.56
C ALA A 563 6.06 10.39 -0.26
N LEU A 564 6.20 9.50 -1.25
CA LEU A 564 5.09 8.97 -2.06
C LEU A 564 4.41 7.75 -1.41
N GLN A 565 5.08 7.04 -0.49
CA GLN A 565 4.56 5.85 0.20
C GLN A 565 4.22 6.06 1.68
N GLY A 566 4.49 7.24 2.26
CA GLY A 566 3.96 7.66 3.56
C GLY A 566 4.12 6.63 4.69
N ASP A 567 5.33 6.52 5.22
CA ASP A 567 5.58 6.39 6.67
C ASP A 567 5.06 5.11 7.38
N PHE A 568 5.36 3.93 6.84
CA PHE A 568 4.92 2.65 7.44
C PHE A 568 6.04 1.70 7.93
N LEU A 569 7.30 1.83 7.51
CA LEU A 569 8.31 0.77 7.76
C LEU A 569 9.51 1.16 8.63
N GLY A 570 9.57 2.39 9.17
CA GLY A 570 10.73 2.85 9.94
C GLY A 570 10.72 2.57 11.45
N SER A 571 9.62 2.09 12.04
CA SER A 571 9.44 2.07 13.51
C SER A 571 9.13 0.70 14.13
N LEU A 572 9.47 -0.41 13.48
CA LEU A 572 9.17 -1.76 13.97
C LEU A 572 10.39 -2.58 14.45
N ASN A 573 11.59 -1.99 14.52
CA ASN A 573 12.79 -2.73 14.92
C ASN A 573 13.26 -2.54 16.37
N ASP A 574 12.58 -1.73 17.19
CA ASP A 574 12.94 -1.54 18.60
C ASP A 574 11.73 -1.71 19.54
N VAL A 575 11.08 -2.88 19.48
CA VAL A 575 10.24 -3.36 20.59
C VAL A 575 10.67 -4.79 20.88
N GLU A 576 11.41 -4.95 21.98
CA GLU A 576 11.69 -6.23 22.61
C GLU A 576 10.38 -6.99 22.84
N GLY A 577 10.42 -8.30 22.58
CA GLY A 577 9.25 -9.15 22.42
C GLY A 577 8.30 -9.15 23.62
N GLU A 578 7.03 -8.88 23.32
CA GLU A 578 5.92 -9.47 24.07
C GLU A 578 5.48 -10.74 23.34
N GLU A 579 5.59 -11.83 24.08
CA GLU A 579 5.32 -13.19 23.65
C GLU A 579 3.81 -13.39 23.43
N CYS A 580 3.42 -13.89 22.26
CA CYS A 580 2.11 -14.48 22.07
C CYS A 580 2.15 -15.90 22.64
N GLU A 581 2.11 -16.01 23.98
CA GLU A 581 1.87 -17.27 24.68
C GLU A 581 0.38 -17.60 24.62
N SER A 582 0.08 -18.71 23.97
CA SER A 582 -1.14 -19.45 24.15
C SER A 582 -1.02 -20.27 25.45
N ASP A 583 -1.28 -19.64 26.60
CA ASP A 583 -1.82 -20.34 27.76
C ASP A 583 -2.61 -19.37 28.65
N SER A 584 -3.64 -19.92 29.29
CA SER A 584 -4.66 -19.19 30.04
C SER A 584 -4.13 -18.52 31.30
N THR A 585 -4.18 -17.20 31.37
CA THR A 585 -4.31 -16.45 32.63
C THR A 585 -5.24 -15.26 32.48
N ALA A 586 -6.03 -15.04 33.52
CA ALA A 586 -7.18 -14.16 33.57
C ALA A 586 -6.81 -12.68 33.42
N ASP A 587 -7.41 -12.02 32.44
CA ASP A 587 -7.60 -10.57 32.46
C ASP A 587 -8.92 -10.24 33.12
N ASP A 588 -8.85 -9.21 33.95
CA ASP A 588 -9.87 -8.75 34.89
C ASP A 588 -11.24 -8.55 34.24
N ILE A 589 -12.20 -9.12 34.96
CA ILE A 589 -13.62 -9.12 34.69
C ILE A 589 -14.17 -7.75 35.07
N ASP A 590 -14.46 -6.90 34.10
CA ASP A 590 -15.64 -6.03 34.18
C ASP A 590 -16.84 -6.88 33.73
N THR A 591 -17.39 -7.65 34.67
CA THR A 591 -18.77 -8.14 34.56
C THR A 591 -19.65 -6.91 34.63
N GLU A 592 -19.97 -6.34 33.47
CA GLU A 592 -21.31 -5.79 33.30
C GLU A 592 -22.27 -6.98 33.39
N GLU A 593 -22.66 -7.32 34.62
CA GLU A 593 -23.96 -7.95 34.85
C GLU A 593 -24.99 -7.05 34.17
N GLU A 594 -25.50 -7.50 33.03
CA GLU A 594 -26.78 -7.04 32.51
C GLU A 594 -27.85 -7.44 33.55
N THR A 595 -27.97 -6.62 34.59
CA THR A 595 -29.11 -6.64 35.50
C THR A 595 -30.32 -6.27 34.68
N GLU A 596 -31.31 -7.16 34.69
CA GLU A 596 -32.67 -6.85 34.31
C GLU A 596 -33.14 -5.66 35.16
N LEU A 597 -33.07 -4.46 34.60
CA LEU A 597 -33.71 -3.29 35.18
C LEU A 597 -35.22 -3.42 34.97
N SER A 598 -35.87 -4.04 35.95
CA SER A 598 -37.25 -3.72 36.28
C SER A 598 -37.35 -2.20 36.47
N GLY A 599 -38.36 -1.60 35.85
CA GLY A 599 -38.64 -0.19 35.98
C GLY A 599 -38.82 0.21 37.44
N ASP A 600 -38.03 1.20 37.85
CA ASP A 600 -38.32 2.23 38.85
C ASP A 600 -36.97 2.72 39.38
N ASP A 601 -36.38 3.70 38.69
CA ASP A 601 -35.48 4.71 39.27
C ASP A 601 -35.03 5.69 38.16
N LEU A 602 -35.93 6.62 37.83
CA LEU A 602 -35.58 7.86 37.12
C LEU A 602 -35.87 9.03 38.05
N ALA A 603 -34.83 9.50 38.74
CA ALA A 603 -34.89 10.74 39.49
C ALA A 603 -33.77 11.70 39.04
N LEU A 604 -34.23 12.90 38.66
CA LEU A 604 -33.57 14.21 38.77
C LEU A 604 -32.52 14.59 37.71
N TRP A 605 -33.01 15.05 36.55
CA TRP A 605 -32.42 16.18 35.84
C TRP A 605 -33.49 17.28 35.73
N PRO A 606 -33.13 18.58 35.79
CA PRO A 606 -34.13 19.64 35.79
C PRO A 606 -34.85 19.69 34.45
N ASN A 607 -36.19 19.71 34.50
CA ASN A 607 -37.05 20.11 33.40
C ASN A 607 -36.80 21.59 33.11
N ASP A 608 -36.35 21.89 31.89
CA ASP A 608 -36.52 23.22 31.30
C ASP A 608 -37.68 23.14 30.30
N ASP A 609 -38.49 24.18 30.36
CA ASP A 609 -39.90 24.26 29.95
C ASP A 609 -40.22 23.97 28.48
N GLU A 610 -41.48 23.52 28.30
CA GLU A 610 -42.23 23.40 27.06
C GLU A 610 -42.14 24.68 26.20
N VAL A 611 -41.55 24.56 25.01
CA VAL A 611 -41.96 25.35 23.85
C VAL A 611 -42.59 24.41 22.83
N ARG A 612 -43.92 24.32 22.88
CA ARG A 612 -44.73 23.71 21.83
C ARG A 612 -44.59 24.55 20.55
N LEU A 613 -43.87 24.02 19.57
CA LEU A 613 -43.98 24.47 18.18
C LEU A 613 -44.58 23.32 17.37
N ASN A 614 -45.86 23.47 17.03
CA ASN A 614 -46.51 22.73 15.95
C ASN A 614 -45.72 22.98 14.66
N ASN A 615 -45.17 21.93 14.06
CA ASN A 615 -44.68 22.01 12.69
C ASN A 615 -45.02 20.73 11.92
N THR A 616 -46.16 20.78 11.24
CA THR A 616 -46.47 19.97 10.06
C THR A 616 -45.47 20.33 8.95
N PHE A 617 -44.39 19.56 8.82
CA PHE A 617 -43.44 19.72 7.71
C PHE A 617 -43.72 18.65 6.64
N ASN A 618 -44.41 19.08 5.59
CA ASN A 618 -44.73 18.26 4.43
C ASN A 618 -43.48 18.20 3.52
N TRP A 619 -42.94 17.01 3.30
CA TRP A 619 -41.81 16.78 2.38
C TRP A 619 -42.29 16.86 0.92
N PRO A 620 -41.80 17.79 0.08
CA PRO A 620 -42.10 17.74 -1.35
C PRO A 620 -41.26 16.65 -2.02
N ALA A 621 -41.88 15.93 -2.96
CA ALA A 621 -41.23 14.94 -3.81
C ALA A 621 -40.04 15.54 -4.58
N LEU A 622 -38.86 14.93 -4.43
CA LEU A 622 -37.60 15.39 -5.01
C LEU A 622 -37.27 14.64 -6.31
N THR A 623 -37.29 15.37 -7.42
CA THR A 623 -36.70 15.00 -8.71
C THR A 623 -35.63 16.03 -9.10
N SER A 624 -34.50 16.07 -8.39
CA SER A 624 -33.29 16.78 -8.87
C SER A 624 -32.02 16.30 -8.14
N PRO A 625 -30.88 16.07 -8.82
CA PRO A 625 -29.70 15.42 -8.22
C PRO A 625 -28.61 16.40 -7.73
N PHE A 626 -28.89 17.68 -7.50
CA PHE A 626 -27.88 18.65 -7.03
C PHE A 626 -28.25 19.26 -5.67
N TRP A 627 -27.60 18.80 -4.61
CA TRP A 627 -27.67 19.42 -3.28
C TRP A 627 -26.61 20.50 -3.14
N VAL A 628 -26.96 21.75 -3.45
CA VAL A 628 -26.26 22.92 -2.92
C VAL A 628 -26.99 23.31 -1.64
N LEU A 629 -26.35 23.10 -0.49
CA LEU A 629 -26.84 23.60 0.80
C LEU A 629 -26.93 25.14 0.70
N GLN A 630 -28.13 25.70 0.66
CA GLN A 630 -28.34 27.14 0.82
C GLN A 630 -28.11 27.50 2.28
N PHE A 631 -26.87 27.87 2.60
CA PHE A 631 -26.53 28.52 3.84
C PHE A 631 -27.04 29.97 3.84
N PRO A 632 -27.50 30.53 4.97
CA PRO A 632 -27.70 31.98 5.10
C PRO A 632 -26.47 32.73 4.58
N SER A 633 -26.65 33.82 3.82
CA SER A 633 -25.59 34.55 3.11
C SER A 633 -24.33 34.81 3.95
N ASN A 634 -24.52 35.07 5.24
CA ASN A 634 -23.45 35.39 6.18
C ASN A 634 -22.58 34.17 6.56
N SER A 635 -23.16 32.97 6.55
CA SER A 635 -22.43 31.72 6.81
C SER A 635 -21.69 31.17 5.59
N ALA A 636 -22.20 31.44 4.38
CA ALA A 636 -21.47 31.17 3.14
C ALA A 636 -20.21 32.04 3.03
N GLN A 637 -20.30 33.31 3.44
CA GLN A 637 -19.14 34.21 3.51
C GLN A 637 -18.11 33.73 4.54
N GLY A 638 -18.53 33.36 5.76
CA GLY A 638 -17.61 32.83 6.78
C GLY A 638 -16.91 31.53 6.37
N PHE A 639 -17.61 30.65 5.64
CA PHE A 639 -17.00 29.45 5.07
C PHE A 639 -15.99 29.80 3.97
N ALA A 640 -16.32 30.73 3.06
CA ALA A 640 -15.39 31.20 2.03
C ALA A 640 -14.13 31.85 2.62
N GLU A 641 -14.27 32.62 3.70
CA GLU A 641 -13.14 33.22 4.43
C GLU A 641 -12.26 32.15 5.11
N GLN A 642 -12.86 31.12 5.71
CA GLN A 642 -12.10 30.00 6.30
C GLN A 642 -11.36 29.17 5.25
N VAL A 643 -12.02 28.88 4.11
CA VAL A 643 -11.38 28.19 2.98
C VAL A 643 -10.22 29.04 2.45
N THR A 644 -10.43 30.34 2.26
CA THR A 644 -9.38 31.27 1.80
C THR A 644 -8.21 31.33 2.78
N ALA A 645 -8.47 31.40 4.09
CA ALA A 645 -7.43 31.42 5.12
C ALA A 645 -6.61 30.11 5.16
N ARG A 646 -7.29 28.96 5.03
CA ARG A 646 -6.63 27.65 5.01
C ARG A 646 -5.81 27.44 3.74
N THR A 647 -6.36 27.76 2.57
CA THR A 647 -5.64 27.74 1.29
C THR A 647 -4.43 28.67 1.32
N THR A 648 -4.57 29.87 1.91
CA THR A 648 -3.46 30.83 2.08
C THR A 648 -2.37 30.28 3.00
N TYR A 649 -2.74 29.60 4.10
CA TYR A 649 -1.79 28.95 5.01
C TYR A 649 -1.03 27.82 4.31
N ASP A 650 -1.72 26.96 3.57
CA ASP A 650 -1.11 25.85 2.84
C ASP A 650 -0.18 26.35 1.74
N ILE A 651 -0.58 27.39 0.99
CA ILE A 651 0.30 28.07 0.01
C ILE A 651 1.55 28.62 0.69
N LYS A 652 1.42 29.32 1.84
CA LYS A 652 2.59 29.82 2.60
C LYS A 652 3.50 28.70 3.10
N ARG A 653 2.94 27.56 3.50
CA ARG A 653 3.71 26.38 3.92
C ARG A 653 4.49 25.78 2.75
N HIS A 654 3.86 25.62 1.59
CA HIS A 654 4.53 25.08 0.40
C HIS A 654 5.55 26.06 -0.21
N LEU A 655 5.30 27.37 -0.14
CA LEU A 655 6.26 28.39 -0.55
C LEU A 655 7.58 28.34 0.24
N LYS A 656 7.56 27.86 1.49
CA LYS A 656 8.78 27.68 2.30
C LYS A 656 9.68 26.54 1.81
N LEU A 657 9.14 25.59 1.04
CA LEU A 657 9.88 24.45 0.49
C LEU A 657 10.53 24.76 -0.87
N LEU A 658 10.15 25.87 -1.51
CA LEU A 658 10.67 26.26 -2.82
C LEU A 658 12.20 26.51 -2.86
N PRO A 659 12.83 27.12 -1.84
CA PRO A 659 14.29 27.27 -1.80
C PRO A 659 15.02 25.92 -1.83
N ASP A 660 14.48 24.91 -1.14
CA ASP A 660 15.07 23.56 -1.09
C ASP A 660 14.93 22.84 -2.44
N ILE A 661 13.78 23.00 -3.10
CA ILE A 661 13.54 22.49 -4.46
C ILE A 661 14.47 23.18 -5.46
N HIS A 662 14.64 24.50 -5.35
CA HIS A 662 15.52 25.28 -6.22
C HIS A 662 16.99 24.89 -6.03
N ALA A 663 17.44 24.72 -4.79
CA ALA A 663 18.79 24.24 -4.48
C ALA A 663 19.04 22.82 -5.04
N GLY A 664 18.03 21.94 -4.95
CA GLY A 664 18.10 20.60 -5.55
C GLY A 664 18.21 20.63 -7.09
N LEU A 665 17.42 21.48 -7.75
CA LEU A 665 17.44 21.64 -9.21
C LEU A 665 18.73 22.29 -9.71
N ASP A 666 19.23 23.32 -9.02
CA ASP A 666 20.47 24.00 -9.38
C ASP A 666 21.68 23.05 -9.22
N HIS A 667 21.67 22.21 -8.18
CA HIS A 667 22.68 21.16 -8.01
C HIS A 667 22.65 20.11 -9.14
N ILE A 668 21.47 19.71 -9.61
CA ILE A 668 21.31 18.78 -10.76
C ILE A 668 21.83 19.43 -12.04
N THR A 669 21.50 20.71 -12.27
CA THR A 669 21.83 21.45 -13.49
C THR A 669 23.34 21.66 -13.64
N ARG A 670 24.06 21.92 -12.54
CA ARG A 670 25.53 22.13 -12.56
C ARG A 670 26.36 20.86 -12.69
N ARG A 671 25.82 19.68 -12.37
CA ARG A 671 26.60 18.42 -12.32
C ARG A 671 26.23 17.35 -13.34
N ALA A 672 24.97 17.27 -13.81
CA ALA A 672 24.50 16.11 -14.57
C ALA A 672 24.29 16.34 -16.08
N LEU A 673 24.11 17.60 -16.52
CA LEU A 673 23.74 17.90 -17.90
C LEU A 673 24.95 18.44 -18.67
N GLY A 674 25.71 17.53 -19.29
CA GLY A 674 26.89 17.85 -20.10
C GLY A 674 26.61 18.48 -21.47
N SER A 675 25.36 18.84 -21.80
CA SER A 675 25.01 19.53 -23.06
C SER A 675 24.40 20.91 -22.79
N SER A 676 24.85 21.92 -23.54
CA SER A 676 24.41 23.33 -23.39
C SER A 676 22.91 23.52 -23.61
N LEU A 677 22.28 22.68 -24.44
CA LEU A 677 20.86 22.78 -24.79
C LEU A 677 19.93 22.41 -23.62
N HIS A 678 20.32 21.44 -22.79
CA HIS A 678 19.49 21.05 -21.63
C HIS A 678 19.65 22.06 -20.49
N ARG A 679 20.84 22.66 -20.35
CA ARG A 679 21.09 23.69 -19.35
C ARG A 679 20.21 24.92 -19.54
N SER A 680 20.05 25.42 -20.77
CA SER A 680 19.20 26.59 -21.04
C SER A 680 17.72 26.36 -20.75
N THR A 681 17.18 25.17 -21.08
CA THR A 681 15.77 24.84 -20.80
C THR A 681 15.51 24.73 -19.29
N TYR A 682 16.48 24.19 -18.53
CA TYR A 682 16.36 24.11 -17.08
C TYR A 682 16.53 25.46 -16.39
N GLU A 683 17.46 26.30 -16.83
CA GLU A 683 17.60 27.68 -16.35
C GLU A 683 16.32 28.49 -16.60
N GLN A 684 15.67 28.31 -17.75
CA GLN A 684 14.38 28.94 -18.05
C GLN A 684 13.28 28.45 -17.08
N TYR A 685 13.18 27.15 -16.83
CA TYR A 685 12.19 26.59 -15.90
C TYR A 685 12.42 27.06 -14.45
N ALA A 686 13.68 27.13 -14.01
CA ALA A 686 14.05 27.63 -12.69
C ALA A 686 13.67 29.11 -12.51
N ASN A 687 13.91 29.94 -13.54
CA ASN A 687 13.52 31.35 -13.56
C ASN A 687 11.99 31.54 -13.57
N GLU A 688 11.25 30.72 -14.33
CA GLU A 688 9.78 30.76 -14.34
C GLU A 688 9.18 30.35 -12.99
N LEU A 689 9.80 29.39 -12.30
CA LEU A 689 9.40 28.97 -10.96
C LEU A 689 9.62 30.10 -9.94
N GLU A 690 10.78 30.77 -9.97
CA GLU A 690 11.05 31.93 -9.10
C GLU A 690 10.12 33.10 -9.40
N ALA A 691 9.88 33.42 -10.68
CA ALA A 691 8.96 34.47 -11.09
C ALA A 691 7.52 34.19 -10.62
N THR A 692 7.10 32.93 -10.66
CA THR A 692 5.79 32.49 -10.16
C THR A 692 5.72 32.59 -8.64
N ALA A 693 6.77 32.17 -7.93
CA ALA A 693 6.87 32.33 -6.48
C ALA A 693 6.85 33.80 -6.05
N ALA A 694 7.53 34.68 -6.79
CA ALA A 694 7.53 36.13 -6.56
C ALA A 694 6.14 36.74 -6.79
N ARG A 695 5.43 36.35 -7.86
CA ARG A 695 4.04 36.76 -8.10
C ARG A 695 3.11 36.35 -6.97
N ILE A 696 3.22 35.11 -6.48
CA ILE A 696 2.42 34.63 -5.35
C ILE A 696 2.76 35.40 -4.08
N ARG A 697 4.05 35.65 -3.78
CA ARG A 697 4.47 36.50 -2.64
C ARG A 697 3.91 37.91 -2.75
N GLY A 698 3.91 38.50 -3.95
CA GLY A 698 3.31 39.79 -4.24
C GLY A 698 1.82 39.81 -3.91
N LEU A 699 1.05 38.85 -4.44
CA LEU A 699 -0.39 38.71 -4.17
C LEU A 699 -0.69 38.55 -2.68
N LEU A 700 0.11 37.74 -1.97
CA LEU A 700 -0.04 37.53 -0.52
C LEU A 700 0.31 38.77 0.32
N SER A 701 1.23 39.63 -0.15
CA SER A 701 1.60 40.88 0.52
C SER A 701 0.58 42.00 0.31
N HIS A 702 -0.10 42.02 -0.85
CA HIS A 702 -1.14 43.01 -1.16
C HIS A 702 -2.43 42.76 -0.36
N SER A 703 -2.69 41.51 0.07
CA SER A 703 -3.77 41.22 1.02
C SER A 703 -3.50 41.69 2.46
N ALA A 704 -2.30 42.21 2.78
CA ALA A 704 -1.88 42.51 4.15
C ALA A 704 -1.72 44.00 4.49
N SER A 705 -1.96 44.94 3.57
CA SER A 705 -1.78 46.38 3.83
C SER A 705 -3.06 47.06 4.34
N VAL A 706 -3.11 47.35 5.64
CA VAL A 706 -3.95 48.40 6.27
C VAL A 706 -3.02 49.51 6.79
N PRO A 707 -3.39 50.80 6.76
CA PRO A 707 -2.45 51.91 6.98
C PRO A 707 -1.93 52.01 8.40
N ALA A 708 -0.66 52.42 8.53
CA ALA A 708 0.04 52.58 9.79
C ALA A 708 -0.47 53.77 10.62
N SER A 709 -0.77 53.52 11.91
CA SER A 709 -0.96 54.56 12.92
C SER A 709 0.07 54.42 14.06
N GLN A 710 1.01 55.38 14.05
CA GLN A 710 1.68 56.08 15.16
C GLN A 710 2.49 55.36 16.26
N PRO A 711 3.47 56.06 16.87
CA PRO A 711 4.64 55.46 17.48
C PRO A 711 4.47 55.06 18.95
N ARG A 712 5.13 53.96 19.26
CA ARG A 712 5.23 53.23 20.52
C ARG A 712 5.94 54.06 21.61
N THR A 713 5.25 54.36 22.70
CA THR A 713 5.86 54.84 23.95
C THR A 713 6.60 53.70 24.67
N GLN A 714 7.75 54.04 25.25
CA GLN A 714 8.70 53.16 25.92
C GLN A 714 8.09 52.48 27.15
N THR A 715 8.37 51.18 27.31
CA THR A 715 8.06 50.39 28.51
C THR A 715 9.33 50.21 29.34
N PRO A 716 9.30 50.26 30.69
CA PRO A 716 10.50 50.15 31.53
C PRO A 716 11.04 48.71 31.61
N ALA A 717 12.30 48.61 32.02
CA ALA A 717 13.04 47.36 32.19
C ALA A 717 12.42 46.41 33.23
N PRO A 718 12.46 45.07 33.00
CA PRO A 718 11.95 44.10 33.95
C PRO A 718 12.96 43.86 35.09
N THR A 719 12.43 43.97 36.31
CA THR A 719 13.07 43.63 37.58
C THR A 719 13.34 42.13 37.67
N GLN A 720 14.56 41.79 38.10
CA GLN A 720 15.00 40.42 38.41
C GLN A 720 14.27 39.90 39.65
N HIS A 721 13.57 38.76 39.52
CA HIS A 721 13.15 37.95 40.66
C HIS A 721 13.61 36.51 40.51
N SER A 722 14.04 35.96 41.65
CA SER A 722 14.87 34.79 41.81
C SER A 722 14.18 33.47 41.48
N THR A 723 14.97 32.58 40.91
CA THR A 723 14.71 31.16 40.70
C THR A 723 14.39 30.44 42.01
N ARG A 724 13.16 29.95 42.15
CA ARG A 724 12.79 28.93 43.13
C ARG A 724 12.50 27.62 42.39
N ALA A 725 13.34 26.62 42.65
CA ALA A 725 13.26 25.28 42.08
C ALA A 725 11.88 24.66 42.37
N THR A 726 11.14 24.33 41.30
CA THR A 726 9.89 23.59 41.39
C THR A 726 10.19 22.13 41.11
N LEU A 727 10.04 21.29 42.14
CA LEU A 727 10.17 19.84 42.07
C LEU A 727 9.13 19.28 41.09
N LEU A 728 9.61 18.55 40.08
CA LEU A 728 8.77 17.80 39.16
C LEU A 728 8.13 16.61 39.90
N PRO A 729 6.83 16.33 39.68
CA PRO A 729 6.21 15.10 40.16
C PRO A 729 6.79 13.88 39.41
N PRO A 730 6.94 12.71 40.08
CA PRO A 730 7.51 11.53 39.45
C PRO A 730 6.59 10.93 38.39
N SER A 731 7.23 10.41 37.34
CA SER A 731 6.66 9.70 36.20
C SER A 731 5.84 8.46 36.61
N PRO A 732 4.69 8.17 35.99
CA PRO A 732 3.86 7.02 36.37
C PRO A 732 4.24 5.79 35.54
N GLU A 733 5.29 5.07 35.93
CA GLU A 733 5.54 3.70 35.47
C GLU A 733 5.95 2.80 36.64
N ARG A 734 5.37 1.59 36.66
CA ARG A 734 5.55 0.47 37.60
C ARG A 734 4.86 0.61 38.96
N ARG A 735 3.59 0.18 39.02
CA ARG A 735 2.90 -0.17 40.27
C ARG A 735 3.54 -1.44 40.86
N GLN A 736 4.09 -1.30 42.07
CA GLN A 736 4.50 -2.41 42.93
C GLN A 736 3.27 -3.18 43.41
N TYR A 737 3.22 -4.48 43.11
CA TYR A 737 2.24 -5.40 43.71
C TYR A 737 2.56 -5.60 45.20
N ARG A 738 1.61 -5.24 46.08
CA ARG A 738 1.62 -5.65 47.49
C ARG A 738 1.07 -7.08 47.59
N LYS A 739 1.80 -7.95 48.28
CA LYS A 739 1.34 -9.29 48.67
C LYS A 739 0.15 -9.17 49.62
N ASN A 740 -0.96 -9.87 49.32
CA ASN A 740 -2.08 -10.03 50.24
C ASN A 740 -1.71 -11.05 51.33
N SER A 741 -1.68 -10.58 52.58
CA SER A 741 -1.66 -11.41 53.77
C SER A 741 -3.05 -12.01 54.00
N ARG A 742 -3.14 -13.35 54.04
CA ARG A 742 -4.31 -14.07 54.54
C ARG A 742 -4.35 -13.95 56.07
N SER A 743 -5.43 -13.42 56.61
CA SER A 743 -5.83 -13.64 58.01
C SER A 743 -6.98 -14.65 58.02
N PHE A 744 -6.82 -15.69 58.83
CA PHE A 744 -7.88 -16.61 59.22
C PHE A 744 -8.91 -15.88 60.08
N HIS A 745 -10.20 -16.07 59.77
CA HIS A 745 -11.25 -16.41 60.72
C HIS A 745 -12.47 -16.96 59.98
#